data_AF-A0A847Z988-F1
#
_entry.id   AF-A0A847Z988-F1
#
_cell.length_a   1.000
_cell.length_b   1.000
_cell.length_c   1.000
_cell.angle_alpha   90.00
_cell.angle_beta   90.00
_cell.angle_gamma   90.00
#
_symmetry.space_group_name_H-M   'P 1'
#
loop_
_entity.id
_entity.type
_entity.pdbx_description
1 polymer ?
#
loop_
_entity_poly.entity_id
_entity_poly.type
_entity_poly.pdbx_seq_one_letter_code
_entity_poly.pdbx_strand_id
1 'polypeptide(L)'
;MLLNLRDKLQGVLGEAAGWIKAPDSGPNALQAAVIVLRSYGQVVFAAHAVSGLFLLIALATISRSTVWFSLVGIAAASLSAYAFRAERSFIRQGIFGFNGALLGIFWSWYFTVSIVSVLLLVVMAVIVYLVQSFLMNKLSLGRFNLPVMSLPSVIVLIASLLIVYWLVYNAWLIPASAIYRMGGYAAEPLIPMEGVLKSLLPGLPLPRHVVAWLLIFTGILICSRISAFAAALGALSGYAITRMLPATTGVLYTSDLFIGFNAIPVSIGLLGVFLVANGPAFFFTFAGLVVCSVFWLLLIQLFGLLNFPFLTLPFNLTILAVLITLKKMNSPPAGLYPVPLEVITTPEQIILWHKNNILPRAAVKTPETVAQLLLHPSRLFRPSREEINAVQVLVDGAEKIAVLSGAGTSTESGIPDFRGHYNFWRKFGAEDFTYQNFLNREDVRARYWAMERQFYAMILRARVNPTHQAAKWLDDQNRLSCIVTQNVDGLFQKAGVNPEKVIEIHGTEHQVRCLNCGAIGNRQDIETMFPAGIYIPYCYACYGWLKPATVLMGEELDKVLFESALSKILSSDLLIIMGTSLQVDPVASIPALAWKKGIPIIIINSTPTPQNHLSKLFIHCPTGKFFRKFLRQVEKRR
;
A
#
# COMPACT_ATOMS: atom_id res chain seq x y z
N MET A 1 -17.34 27.47 -30.03
CA MET A 1 -17.95 27.56 -28.68
C MET A 1 -17.67 26.31 -27.83
N LEU A 2 -17.90 25.09 -28.33
CA LEU A 2 -17.63 23.83 -27.59
C LEU A 2 -16.13 23.54 -27.37
N LEU A 3 -15.24 23.93 -28.29
CA LEU A 3 -13.78 23.81 -28.12
C LEU A 3 -13.23 24.71 -27.01
N ASN A 4 -13.74 25.95 -26.91
CA ASN A 4 -13.39 26.89 -25.84
C ASN A 4 -13.86 26.44 -24.45
N LEU A 5 -14.92 25.61 -24.38
CA LEU A 5 -15.39 25.04 -23.12
C LEU A 5 -14.47 23.89 -22.67
N ARG A 6 -13.97 23.09 -23.62
CA ARG A 6 -13.02 21.99 -23.37
C ARG A 6 -11.68 22.51 -22.87
N ASP A 7 -11.15 23.58 -23.48
CA ASP A 7 -9.87 24.16 -23.07
C ASP A 7 -9.97 24.91 -21.73
N LYS A 8 -11.11 25.57 -21.46
CA LYS A 8 -11.40 26.12 -20.13
C LYS A 8 -11.59 25.04 -19.07
N LEU A 9 -12.27 23.94 -19.39
CA LEU A 9 -12.40 22.79 -18.50
C LEU A 9 -11.06 22.09 -18.27
N GLN A 10 -10.19 21.97 -19.28
CA GLN A 10 -8.84 21.42 -19.13
C GLN A 10 -7.92 22.35 -18.34
N GLY A 11 -8.07 23.68 -18.48
CA GLY A 11 -7.36 24.66 -17.64
C GLY A 11 -7.79 24.57 -16.17
N VAL A 12 -9.11 24.54 -15.91
CA VAL A 12 -9.67 24.39 -14.55
C VAL A 12 -9.35 23.01 -13.96
N LEU A 13 -9.39 21.95 -14.76
CA LEU A 13 -9.00 20.59 -14.33
C LEU A 13 -7.48 20.44 -14.18
N GLY A 14 -6.68 21.21 -14.92
CA GLY A 14 -5.22 21.27 -14.81
C GLY A 14 -4.76 22.03 -13.57
N GLU A 15 -5.40 23.15 -13.25
CA GLU A 15 -5.23 23.87 -11.98
C GLU A 15 -5.76 23.01 -10.81
N ALA A 16 -6.93 22.38 -10.93
CA ALA A 16 -7.43 21.42 -9.94
C ALA A 16 -6.54 20.18 -9.79
N ALA A 17 -5.88 19.71 -10.86
CA ALA A 17 -4.86 18.64 -10.79
C ALA A 17 -3.63 19.06 -9.98
N GLY A 18 -3.29 20.35 -9.99
CA GLY A 18 -2.32 20.96 -9.08
C GLY A 18 -2.78 21.01 -7.61
N TRP A 19 -4.09 20.97 -7.35
CA TRP A 19 -4.66 20.90 -5.99
C TRP A 19 -4.83 19.44 -5.51
N ILE A 20 -4.96 18.50 -6.46
CA ILE A 20 -5.08 17.04 -6.22
C ILE A 20 -3.72 16.44 -5.78
N LYS A 21 -2.60 16.97 -6.31
CA LYS A 21 -1.24 16.70 -5.83
C LYS A 21 -0.91 17.73 -4.75
N ALA A 22 -1.05 17.36 -3.48
CA ALA A 22 -0.64 18.24 -2.37
C ALA A 22 0.78 18.77 -2.64
N PRO A 23 1.03 20.09 -2.57
CA PRO A 23 2.39 20.57 -2.54
C PRO A 23 2.96 20.21 -1.17
N ASP A 24 4.06 19.46 -1.15
CA ASP A 24 4.87 19.28 0.06
C ASP A 24 5.37 20.64 0.61
N SER A 25 5.25 21.70 -0.19
CA SER A 25 5.51 23.10 0.12
C SER A 25 4.24 23.97 -0.10
N GLY A 26 3.38 24.09 0.92
CA GLY A 26 2.23 25.00 0.91
C GLY A 26 1.84 25.45 2.32
N PRO A 27 1.02 26.50 2.48
CA PRO A 27 0.59 26.96 3.81
C PRO A 27 -0.13 25.85 4.58
N ASN A 28 0.15 25.72 5.89
CA ASN A 28 -0.42 24.66 6.75
C ASN A 28 -1.96 24.57 6.68
N ALA A 29 -2.64 25.71 6.47
CA ALA A 29 -4.10 25.77 6.34
C ALA A 29 -4.62 25.07 5.06
N LEU A 30 -3.93 25.21 3.93
CA LEU A 30 -4.32 24.56 2.67
C LEU A 30 -4.15 23.04 2.77
N GLN A 31 -3.06 22.58 3.38
CA GLN A 31 -2.83 21.16 3.63
C GLN A 31 -3.90 20.57 4.54
N ALA A 32 -4.28 21.28 5.61
CA ALA A 32 -5.36 20.86 6.50
C ALA A 32 -6.71 20.76 5.75
N ALA A 33 -7.06 21.74 4.92
CA ALA A 33 -8.29 21.71 4.12
C ALA A 33 -8.33 20.51 3.16
N VAL A 34 -7.22 20.21 2.48
CA VAL A 34 -7.13 19.05 1.58
C VAL A 34 -7.27 17.73 2.35
N ILE A 35 -6.69 17.62 3.55
CA ILE A 35 -6.84 16.43 4.40
C ILE A 35 -8.31 16.23 4.79
N VAL A 36 -9.00 17.29 5.21
CA VAL A 36 -10.44 17.25 5.54
C VAL A 36 -11.26 16.75 4.35
N LEU A 37 -11.02 17.31 3.16
CA LEU A 37 -11.73 16.88 1.95
C LEU A 37 -11.39 15.43 1.58
N ARG A 38 -10.13 15.00 1.69
CA ARG A 38 -9.76 13.59 1.47
C ARG A 38 -10.45 12.66 2.47
N SER A 39 -10.60 13.06 3.73
CA SER A 39 -11.35 12.30 4.73
C SER A 39 -12.81 12.10 4.34
N TYR A 40 -13.48 13.09 3.76
CA TYR A 40 -14.81 12.89 3.18
C TYR A 40 -14.77 11.92 1.99
N GLY A 41 -13.82 12.08 1.08
CA GLY A 41 -13.71 11.17 -0.07
C GLY A 41 -13.53 9.70 0.34
N GLN A 42 -12.77 9.44 1.40
CA GLN A 42 -12.52 8.10 1.92
C GLN A 42 -13.79 7.37 2.38
N VAL A 43 -14.86 8.10 2.74
CA VAL A 43 -16.18 7.51 3.06
C VAL A 43 -16.73 6.68 1.89
N VAL A 44 -16.39 7.06 0.66
CA VAL A 44 -16.77 6.35 -0.57
C VAL A 44 -15.58 5.64 -1.23
N PHE A 45 -14.57 5.26 -0.44
CA PHE A 45 -13.33 4.59 -0.88
C PHE A 45 -12.47 5.43 -1.85
N ALA A 46 -12.58 6.75 -1.82
CA ALA A 46 -11.86 7.64 -2.73
C ALA A 46 -10.98 8.62 -1.95
N ALA A 47 -9.65 8.45 -1.95
CA ALA A 47 -8.70 9.40 -1.35
C ALA A 47 -8.57 10.72 -2.15
N HIS A 48 -9.68 11.32 -2.59
CA HIS A 48 -9.75 12.39 -3.58
C HIS A 48 -10.52 13.61 -3.04
N ALA A 49 -9.86 14.75 -2.95
CA ALA A 49 -10.42 15.97 -2.34
C ALA A 49 -11.68 16.48 -3.06
N VAL A 50 -11.74 16.39 -4.40
CA VAL A 50 -12.94 16.81 -5.14
C VAL A 50 -14.13 15.90 -4.82
N SER A 51 -13.92 14.58 -4.73
CA SER A 51 -15.00 13.67 -4.35
C SER A 51 -15.52 13.99 -2.95
N GLY A 52 -14.60 14.28 -2.02
CA GLY A 52 -14.96 14.73 -0.68
C GLY A 52 -15.67 16.08 -0.63
N LEU A 53 -15.35 17.02 -1.51
CA LEU A 53 -16.09 18.29 -1.63
C LEU A 53 -17.53 18.05 -2.07
N PHE A 54 -17.76 17.17 -3.05
CA PHE A 54 -19.11 16.79 -3.47
C PHE A 54 -19.89 16.12 -2.34
N LEU A 55 -19.26 15.24 -1.55
CA LEU A 55 -19.89 14.66 -0.36
C LEU A 55 -20.21 15.72 0.70
N LEU A 56 -19.29 16.66 0.96
CA LEU A 56 -19.53 17.75 1.91
C LEU A 56 -20.70 18.63 1.49
N ILE A 57 -20.77 19.01 0.20
CA ILE A 57 -21.90 19.78 -0.35
C ILE A 57 -23.18 18.96 -0.23
N ALA A 58 -23.15 17.66 -0.54
CA ALA A 58 -24.30 16.77 -0.40
C ALA A 58 -24.81 16.71 1.06
N LEU A 59 -23.92 16.64 2.05
CA LEU A 59 -24.31 16.70 3.46
C LEU A 59 -24.91 18.07 3.82
N ALA A 60 -24.36 19.15 3.27
CA ALA A 60 -24.83 20.51 3.51
C ALA A 60 -26.23 20.78 2.93
N THR A 61 -26.62 20.10 1.83
CA THR A 61 -28.00 20.22 1.31
C THR A 61 -29.03 19.57 2.22
N ILE A 62 -28.60 18.66 3.09
CA ILE A 62 -29.50 17.92 3.97
C ILE A 62 -29.52 18.56 5.37
N SER A 63 -28.37 18.69 6.03
CA SER A 63 -28.30 19.16 7.41
C SER A 63 -27.00 19.88 7.75
N ARG A 64 -27.14 21.10 8.25
CA ARG A 64 -26.02 21.90 8.76
C ARG A 64 -25.39 21.27 10.02
N SER A 65 -26.18 20.64 10.89
CA SER A 65 -25.64 20.00 12.10
C SER A 65 -24.78 18.78 11.76
N THR A 66 -25.16 18.03 10.73
CA THR A 66 -24.39 16.88 10.24
C THR A 66 -23.03 17.32 9.69
N VAL A 67 -22.98 18.42 8.93
CA VAL A 67 -21.71 19.00 8.47
C VAL A 67 -20.84 19.42 9.65
N TRP A 68 -21.42 20.11 10.64
CA TRP A 68 -20.68 20.54 11.82
C TRP A 68 -20.09 19.37 12.62
N PHE A 69 -20.91 18.37 12.97
CA PHE A 69 -20.43 17.21 13.74
C PHE A 69 -19.40 16.38 12.98
N SER A 70 -19.58 16.17 11.67
CA SER A 70 -18.60 15.44 10.86
C SER A 70 -17.26 16.18 10.75
N LEU A 71 -17.26 17.51 10.63
CA LEU A 71 -16.03 18.31 10.68
C LEU A 71 -15.32 18.22 12.04
N VAL A 72 -16.07 18.28 13.14
CA VAL A 72 -15.51 18.09 14.50
C VAL A 72 -14.89 16.71 14.63
N GLY A 73 -15.58 15.66 14.17
CA GLY A 73 -15.08 14.30 14.19
C GLY A 73 -13.81 14.11 13.35
N ILE A 74 -13.75 14.68 12.14
CA ILE A 74 -12.55 14.67 11.29
C ILE A 74 -11.39 15.35 12.01
N ALA A 75 -11.61 16.55 12.55
CA ALA A 75 -10.57 17.32 13.23
C ALA A 75 -10.03 16.56 14.44
N ALA A 76 -10.90 16.09 15.33
CA ALA A 76 -10.49 15.37 16.54
C ALA A 76 -9.73 14.07 16.22
N ALA A 77 -10.22 13.24 15.29
CA ALA A 77 -9.55 12.00 14.91
C ALA A 77 -8.19 12.25 14.21
N SER A 78 -8.12 13.24 13.32
CA SER A 78 -6.89 13.57 12.58
C SER A 78 -5.83 14.22 13.49
N LEU A 79 -6.23 15.10 14.40
CA LEU A 79 -5.34 15.69 15.41
C LEU A 79 -4.85 14.64 16.40
N SER A 80 -5.70 13.69 16.78
CA SER A 80 -5.29 12.54 17.60
C SER A 80 -4.21 11.73 16.88
N ALA A 81 -4.43 11.38 15.61
CA ALA A 81 -3.43 10.69 14.81
C ALA A 81 -2.10 11.46 14.72
N TYR A 82 -2.16 12.79 14.60
CA TYR A 82 -0.96 13.64 14.64
C TYR A 82 -0.26 13.57 16.02
N ALA A 83 -1.02 13.72 17.11
CA ALA A 83 -0.50 13.75 18.48
C ALA A 83 0.16 12.43 18.87
N PHE A 84 -0.43 11.30 18.48
CA PHE A 84 0.09 9.96 18.71
C PHE A 84 1.12 9.51 17.66
N ARG A 85 1.63 10.42 16.82
CA ARG A 85 2.69 10.18 15.83
C ARG A 85 2.39 9.04 14.83
N ALA A 86 1.13 8.93 14.41
CA ALA A 86 0.74 7.98 13.37
C ALA A 86 1.42 8.30 12.02
N GLU A 87 1.45 7.30 11.12
CA GLU A 87 2.11 7.43 9.81
C GLU A 87 1.57 8.62 9.01
N ARG A 88 2.47 9.52 8.59
CA ARG A 88 2.11 10.78 7.92
C ARG A 88 1.37 10.54 6.60
N SER A 89 1.67 9.44 5.90
CA SER A 89 1.01 9.05 4.65
C SER A 89 -0.50 8.84 4.86
N PHE A 90 -0.88 8.08 5.89
CA PHE A 90 -2.27 7.78 6.23
C PHE A 90 -3.05 9.00 6.69
N ILE A 91 -2.40 9.91 7.44
CA ILE A 91 -3.00 11.20 7.81
C ILE A 91 -3.26 12.03 6.53
N ARG A 92 -2.27 12.16 5.64
CA ARG A 92 -2.38 12.91 4.38
C ARG A 92 -3.43 12.35 3.41
N GLN A 93 -3.67 11.04 3.45
CA GLN A 93 -4.71 10.36 2.68
C GLN A 93 -6.11 10.45 3.32
N GLY A 94 -6.22 11.03 4.52
CA GLY A 94 -7.49 11.17 5.23
C GLY A 94 -8.01 9.89 5.89
N ILE A 95 -7.17 8.84 6.01
CA ILE A 95 -7.56 7.51 6.51
C ILE A 95 -8.00 7.55 7.97
N PHE A 96 -7.41 8.40 8.82
CA PHE A 96 -7.85 8.53 10.21
C PHE A 96 -9.07 9.46 10.35
N GLY A 97 -9.16 10.49 9.51
CA GLY A 97 -10.26 11.44 9.57
C GLY A 97 -11.60 10.89 9.09
N PHE A 98 -11.64 9.91 8.18
CA PHE A 98 -12.93 9.43 7.63
C PHE A 98 -13.79 8.70 8.66
N ASN A 99 -13.21 7.89 9.55
CA ASN A 99 -13.98 7.26 10.62
C ASN A 99 -14.47 8.31 11.64
N GLY A 100 -13.71 9.39 11.84
CA GLY A 100 -14.18 10.57 12.58
C GLY A 100 -15.36 11.25 11.88
N ALA A 101 -15.30 11.39 10.55
CA ALA A 101 -16.40 11.93 9.74
C ALA A 101 -17.67 11.09 9.90
N LEU A 102 -17.57 9.77 9.72
CA LEU A 102 -18.67 8.82 9.87
C LEU A 102 -19.26 8.86 11.28
N LEU A 103 -18.41 8.88 12.32
CA LEU A 103 -18.88 9.04 13.69
C LEU A 103 -19.70 10.32 13.82
N GLY A 104 -19.21 11.47 13.36
CA GLY A 104 -19.93 12.74 13.43
C GLY A 104 -21.23 12.77 12.61
N ILE A 105 -21.25 12.12 11.44
CA ILE A 105 -22.48 11.96 10.64
C ILE A 105 -23.53 11.20 11.45
N PHE A 106 -23.19 10.02 11.97
CA PHE A 106 -24.14 9.22 12.74
C PHE A 106 -24.48 9.86 14.08
N TRP A 107 -23.53 10.54 14.72
CA TRP A 107 -23.74 11.29 15.96
C TRP A 107 -24.86 12.32 15.80
N SER A 108 -24.89 13.02 14.66
CA SER A 108 -25.93 14.01 14.36
C SER A 108 -27.35 13.44 14.29
N TRP A 109 -27.51 12.12 14.15
CA TRP A 109 -28.82 11.45 14.11
C TRP A 109 -29.38 11.24 15.52
N TYR A 110 -28.49 11.11 16.50
CA TYR A 110 -28.85 10.72 17.87
C TYR A 110 -28.61 11.82 18.90
N PHE A 111 -27.85 12.87 18.59
CA PHE A 111 -27.48 13.88 19.56
C PHE A 111 -27.80 15.29 19.05
N THR A 112 -28.25 16.14 19.98
CA THR A 112 -28.50 17.57 19.71
C THR A 112 -27.19 18.35 19.70
N VAL A 113 -27.19 19.50 19.01
CA VAL A 113 -26.07 20.45 19.06
C VAL A 113 -26.07 21.12 20.44
N SER A 114 -25.22 20.62 21.32
CA SER A 114 -24.98 21.16 22.67
C SER A 114 -23.50 21.03 23.01
N ILE A 115 -23.02 21.84 23.95
CA ILE A 115 -21.61 21.79 24.37
C ILE A 115 -21.22 20.42 24.91
N VAL A 116 -22.12 19.77 25.65
CA VAL A 116 -21.93 18.41 26.18
C VAL A 116 -21.78 17.40 25.05
N SER A 117 -22.67 17.46 24.04
CA SER A 117 -22.62 16.57 22.87
C SER A 117 -21.32 16.74 22.08
N VAL A 118 -20.86 17.98 21.87
CA VAL A 118 -19.61 18.26 21.16
C VAL A 118 -18.40 17.74 21.93
N LEU A 119 -18.34 17.96 23.24
CA LEU A 119 -17.24 17.45 24.09
C LEU A 119 -17.20 15.92 24.08
N LEU A 120 -18.36 15.26 24.20
CA LEU A 120 -18.45 13.80 24.10
C LEU A 120 -18.00 13.31 22.72
N LEU A 121 -18.43 13.96 21.64
CA LEU A 121 -18.01 13.61 20.29
C LEU A 121 -16.48 13.72 20.12
N VAL A 122 -15.85 14.75 20.66
CA VAL A 122 -14.39 14.91 20.60
C VAL A 122 -13.70 13.73 21.29
N VAL A 123 -14.12 13.36 22.50
CA VAL A 123 -13.56 12.20 23.22
C VAL A 123 -13.78 10.91 22.44
N MET A 124 -14.99 10.70 21.90
CA MET A 124 -15.30 9.50 21.12
C MET A 124 -14.52 9.45 19.80
N ALA A 125 -14.26 10.59 19.15
CA ALA A 125 -13.42 10.66 17.96
C ALA A 125 -11.94 10.33 18.25
N VAL A 126 -11.43 10.68 19.43
CA VAL A 126 -10.11 10.20 19.90
C VAL A 126 -10.13 8.68 20.07
N ILE A 127 -11.18 8.13 20.67
CA ILE A 127 -11.33 6.67 20.83
C ILE A 127 -11.46 5.97 19.46
N VAL A 128 -12.14 6.58 18.48
CA VAL A 128 -12.18 6.07 17.10
C VAL A 128 -10.78 5.93 16.54
N TYR A 129 -9.91 6.93 16.72
CA TYR A 129 -8.51 6.82 16.32
C TYR A 129 -7.82 5.65 17.03
N LEU A 130 -7.98 5.50 18.35
CA LEU A 130 -7.34 4.42 19.11
C LEU A 130 -7.82 3.03 18.67
N VAL A 131 -9.13 2.85 18.48
CA VAL A 131 -9.72 1.61 17.97
C VAL A 131 -9.22 1.33 16.55
N GLN A 132 -9.20 2.33 15.68
CA GLN A 132 -8.66 2.19 14.33
C GLN A 132 -7.19 1.78 14.34
N SER A 133 -6.36 2.45 15.13
CA SER A 133 -4.93 2.13 15.27
C SER A 133 -4.72 0.71 15.81
N PHE A 134 -5.52 0.29 16.79
CA PHE A 134 -5.48 -1.07 17.31
C PHE A 134 -5.86 -2.12 16.25
N LEU A 135 -6.95 -1.89 15.50
CA LEU A 135 -7.40 -2.80 14.45
C LEU A 135 -6.38 -2.89 13.29
N MET A 136 -5.71 -1.79 12.96
CA MET A 136 -4.64 -1.76 11.96
C MET A 136 -3.33 -2.42 12.43
N ASN A 137 -3.14 -2.62 13.74
CA ASN A 137 -1.92 -3.21 14.29
C ASN A 137 -1.80 -4.71 13.97
N LYS A 138 -0.57 -5.23 14.00
CA LYS A 138 -0.18 -6.64 13.79
C LYS A 138 -0.75 -7.62 14.82
N LEU A 139 -1.48 -7.14 15.83
CA LEU A 139 -2.16 -7.98 16.83
C LEU A 139 -3.65 -8.21 16.52
N SER A 140 -4.23 -7.51 15.54
CA SER A 140 -5.64 -7.57 15.19
C SER A 140 -5.84 -7.85 13.69
N LEU A 141 -6.76 -7.15 13.00
CA LEU A 141 -7.02 -7.31 11.56
C LEU A 141 -5.76 -7.10 10.71
N GLY A 142 -4.86 -6.19 11.13
CA GLY A 142 -3.56 -5.98 10.49
C GLY A 142 -2.69 -7.24 10.40
N ARG A 143 -2.76 -8.14 11.39
CA ARG A 143 -2.06 -9.45 11.36
C ARG A 143 -2.46 -10.27 10.13
N PHE A 144 -3.72 -10.17 9.76
CA PHE A 144 -4.33 -10.92 8.67
C PHE A 144 -4.40 -10.12 7.36
N ASN A 145 -3.78 -8.93 7.28
CA ASN A 145 -3.85 -8.04 6.13
C ASN A 145 -5.29 -7.76 5.68
N LEU A 146 -6.19 -7.52 6.65
CA LEU A 146 -7.60 -7.21 6.41
C LEU A 146 -7.88 -5.72 6.63
N PRO A 147 -8.76 -5.10 5.81
CA PRO A 147 -9.08 -3.68 5.94
C PRO A 147 -9.97 -3.44 7.16
N VAL A 148 -9.74 -2.33 7.86
CA VAL A 148 -10.56 -1.94 9.03
C VAL A 148 -11.86 -1.27 8.65
N MET A 149 -11.92 -0.64 7.46
CA MET A 149 -13.11 0.00 6.90
C MET A 149 -13.79 0.95 7.92
N SER A 150 -15.12 1.03 7.91
CA SER A 150 -15.91 1.87 8.82
C SER A 150 -16.08 1.30 10.24
N LEU A 151 -15.51 0.11 10.51
CA LEU A 151 -15.69 -0.61 11.77
C LEU A 151 -15.33 0.21 13.02
N PRO A 152 -14.25 1.03 13.03
CA PRO A 152 -13.93 1.88 14.18
C PRO A 152 -15.08 2.84 14.55
N SER A 153 -15.65 3.54 13.56
CA SER A 153 -16.75 4.49 13.80
C SER A 153 -18.00 3.80 14.33
N VAL A 154 -18.31 2.60 13.84
CA VAL A 154 -19.50 1.85 14.26
C VAL A 154 -19.34 1.27 15.66
N ILE A 155 -18.20 0.65 15.97
CA ILE A 155 -17.92 0.12 17.31
C ILE A 155 -18.05 1.24 18.34
N VAL A 156 -17.41 2.39 18.06
CA VAL A 156 -17.43 3.51 19.00
C VAL A 156 -18.81 4.12 19.12
N LEU A 157 -19.58 4.28 18.04
CA LEU A 157 -20.94 4.82 18.16
C LEU A 157 -21.84 3.90 18.98
N ILE A 158 -21.85 2.59 18.71
CA ILE A 158 -22.69 1.64 19.45
C ILE A 158 -22.29 1.64 20.93
N ALA A 159 -20.99 1.60 21.24
CA ALA A 159 -20.51 1.71 22.61
C ALA A 159 -20.94 3.04 23.27
N SER A 160 -20.86 4.15 22.53
CA SER A 160 -21.30 5.46 23.01
C SER A 160 -22.79 5.48 23.33
N LEU A 161 -23.63 4.95 22.45
CA LEU A 161 -25.08 4.89 22.66
C LEU A 161 -25.44 4.00 23.86
N LEU A 162 -24.75 2.88 24.05
CA LEU A 162 -24.92 2.01 25.22
C LEU A 162 -24.54 2.73 26.52
N ILE A 163 -23.38 3.40 26.54
CA ILE A 163 -22.89 4.14 27.71
C ILE A 163 -23.83 5.30 28.03
N VAL A 164 -24.20 6.11 27.04
CA VAL A 164 -25.07 7.26 27.24
C VAL A 164 -26.47 6.80 27.65
N TYR A 165 -27.01 5.75 27.07
CA TYR A 165 -28.27 5.15 27.52
C TYR A 165 -28.19 4.76 29.00
N TRP A 166 -27.13 4.06 29.41
CA TRP A 166 -26.94 3.70 30.80
C TRP A 166 -26.82 4.93 31.72
N LEU A 167 -26.08 5.96 31.31
CA LEU A 167 -25.89 7.18 32.09
C LEU A 167 -27.17 8.02 32.23
N VAL A 168 -27.99 8.09 31.18
CA VAL A 168 -29.25 8.85 31.19
C VAL A 168 -30.31 8.11 32.01
N TYR A 169 -30.50 6.81 31.79
CA TYR A 169 -31.62 6.08 32.38
C TYR A 169 -31.32 5.43 33.74
N ASN A 170 -30.06 5.10 34.06
CA ASN A 170 -29.70 4.50 35.34
C ASN A 170 -28.96 5.45 36.29
N ALA A 171 -28.11 6.34 35.77
CA ALA A 171 -27.28 7.21 36.61
C ALA A 171 -27.80 8.65 36.75
N TRP A 172 -28.74 9.07 35.90
CA TRP A 172 -29.30 10.44 35.85
C TRP A 172 -28.22 11.54 35.71
N LEU A 173 -27.04 11.19 35.19
CA LEU A 173 -25.86 12.07 35.11
C LEU A 173 -25.88 12.99 33.90
N ILE A 174 -26.66 12.66 32.86
CA ILE A 174 -26.75 13.41 31.61
C ILE A 174 -28.24 13.72 31.35
N PRO A 175 -28.61 14.97 31.02
CA PRO A 175 -30.00 15.29 30.72
C PRO A 175 -30.47 14.57 29.45
N ALA A 176 -31.67 14.01 29.47
CA ALA A 176 -32.26 13.28 28.35
C ALA A 176 -32.33 14.10 27.05
N SER A 177 -32.37 15.43 27.14
CA SER A 177 -32.34 16.36 26.01
C SER A 177 -31.03 16.34 25.19
N ALA A 178 -29.97 15.73 25.71
CA ALA A 178 -28.74 15.49 24.97
C ALA A 178 -28.91 14.40 23.89
N ILE A 179 -29.87 13.48 24.06
CA ILE A 179 -30.20 12.44 23.08
C ILE A 179 -31.44 12.88 22.31
N TYR A 180 -31.30 13.03 20.99
CA TYR A 180 -32.36 13.53 20.11
C TYR A 180 -33.52 12.53 19.97
N ARG A 181 -33.27 11.21 19.88
CA ARG A 181 -34.32 10.18 19.75
C ARG A 181 -33.82 8.78 20.15
N MET A 182 -34.30 8.25 21.27
CA MET A 182 -34.31 6.79 21.58
C MET A 182 -35.69 6.16 21.35
N GLY A 183 -36.62 6.89 20.70
CA GLY A 183 -37.94 6.40 20.34
C GLY A 183 -37.94 5.71 18.98
N GLY A 184 -37.93 4.38 19.02
CA GLY A 184 -38.25 3.40 17.96
C GLY A 184 -38.14 3.81 16.49
N TYR A 185 -37.21 3.19 15.77
CA TYR A 185 -37.12 3.04 14.29
C TYR A 185 -37.26 4.27 13.38
N ALA A 186 -37.56 5.46 13.90
CA ALA A 186 -37.75 6.70 13.15
C ALA A 186 -36.46 7.53 13.08
N ALA A 187 -35.32 6.86 12.95
CA ALA A 187 -34.12 7.48 12.39
C ALA A 187 -34.33 7.48 10.87
N GLU A 188 -35.05 8.47 10.35
CA GLU A 188 -35.10 8.69 8.91
C GLU A 188 -33.64 8.86 8.45
N PRO A 189 -33.12 8.01 7.56
CA PRO A 189 -31.80 8.24 7.01
C PRO A 189 -31.83 9.63 6.39
N LEU A 190 -30.80 10.45 6.67
CA LEU A 190 -30.72 11.81 6.14
C LEU A 190 -30.83 11.84 4.59
N ILE A 191 -30.64 10.70 3.92
CA ILE A 191 -30.71 10.57 2.47
C ILE A 191 -31.56 9.35 2.06
N PRO A 192 -32.90 9.45 2.03
CA PRO A 192 -33.75 8.35 1.55
C PRO A 192 -33.45 8.04 0.08
N MET A 193 -33.08 6.79 -0.22
CA MET A 193 -32.71 6.28 -1.55
C MET A 193 -33.92 5.80 -2.35
N GLU A 194 -34.93 5.27 -1.68
CA GLU A 194 -36.18 4.86 -2.28
C GLU A 194 -36.89 6.04 -2.96
N GLY A 195 -36.82 7.23 -2.35
CA GLY A 195 -37.30 8.48 -2.93
C GLY A 195 -36.58 8.85 -4.23
N VAL A 196 -35.25 8.67 -4.28
CA VAL A 196 -34.42 8.93 -5.47
C VAL A 196 -34.85 8.08 -6.65
N LEU A 197 -34.94 6.76 -6.46
CA LEU A 197 -35.27 5.83 -7.53
C LEU A 197 -36.70 6.02 -8.05
N LYS A 198 -37.63 6.47 -7.19
CA LYS A 198 -39.02 6.81 -7.58
C LYS A 198 -39.13 8.16 -8.30
N SER A 199 -38.26 9.12 -7.97
CA SER A 199 -38.31 10.52 -8.45
C SER A 199 -37.69 10.78 -9.83
N LEU A 200 -37.22 9.75 -10.54
CA LEU A 200 -36.65 9.85 -11.90
C LEU A 200 -37.70 10.14 -13.00
N LEU A 201 -38.94 10.47 -12.62
CA LEU A 201 -40.02 10.88 -13.52
C LEU A 201 -39.94 12.41 -13.78
N PRO A 202 -40.10 12.88 -15.04
CA PRO A 202 -39.95 14.29 -15.38
C PRO A 202 -41.08 15.17 -14.82
N GLY A 203 -40.74 16.37 -14.33
CA GLY A 203 -41.70 17.47 -14.12
C GLY A 203 -41.84 18.06 -12.69
N LEU A 204 -41.13 17.54 -11.68
CA LEU A 204 -41.18 18.06 -10.30
C LEU A 204 -39.79 18.53 -9.82
N PRO A 205 -39.71 19.55 -8.92
CA PRO A 205 -38.45 19.92 -8.29
C PRO A 205 -37.89 18.73 -7.51
N LEU A 206 -36.61 18.40 -7.77
CA LEU A 206 -35.95 17.26 -7.14
C LEU A 206 -35.88 17.48 -5.61
N PRO A 207 -36.36 16.52 -4.80
CA PRO A 207 -36.18 16.59 -3.35
C PRO A 207 -34.72 16.71 -2.93
N ARG A 208 -34.43 17.36 -1.79
CA ARG A 208 -33.06 17.65 -1.33
C ARG A 208 -32.17 16.40 -1.21
N HIS A 209 -32.75 15.27 -0.82
CA HIS A 209 -32.06 13.98 -0.72
C HIS A 209 -31.68 13.40 -2.10
N VAL A 210 -32.47 13.68 -3.14
CA VAL A 210 -32.13 13.33 -4.53
C VAL A 210 -30.94 14.14 -5.00
N VAL A 211 -30.95 15.45 -4.73
CA VAL A 211 -29.81 16.32 -5.04
C VAL A 211 -28.55 15.84 -4.31
N ALA A 212 -28.64 15.46 -3.04
CA ALA A 212 -27.52 14.93 -2.27
C ALA A 212 -26.95 13.64 -2.91
N TRP A 213 -27.79 12.68 -3.28
CA TRP A 213 -27.32 11.45 -3.94
C TRP A 213 -26.72 11.69 -5.32
N LEU A 214 -27.27 12.62 -6.12
CA LEU A 214 -26.68 13.02 -7.40
C LEU A 214 -25.29 13.63 -7.21
N LEU A 215 -25.11 14.46 -6.18
CA LEU A 215 -23.80 15.02 -5.82
C LEU A 215 -22.82 13.94 -5.38
N ILE A 216 -23.23 13.02 -4.50
CA ILE A 216 -22.39 11.89 -4.05
C ILE A 216 -21.97 11.04 -5.25
N PHE A 217 -22.92 10.68 -6.11
CA PHE A 217 -22.65 9.90 -7.32
C PHE A 217 -21.70 10.62 -8.27
N THR A 218 -21.88 11.93 -8.44
CA THR A 218 -20.98 12.76 -9.25
C THR A 218 -19.55 12.78 -8.66
N GLY A 219 -19.42 12.90 -7.35
CA GLY A 219 -18.13 12.82 -6.66
C GLY A 219 -17.42 11.48 -6.88
N ILE A 220 -18.16 10.37 -6.79
CA ILE A 220 -17.63 9.03 -7.08
C ILE A 220 -17.22 8.93 -8.56
N LEU A 221 -18.07 9.39 -9.49
CA LEU A 221 -17.83 9.33 -10.94
C LEU A 221 -16.59 10.12 -11.37
N ILE A 222 -16.36 11.28 -10.75
CA ILE A 222 -15.15 12.09 -10.99
C ILE A 222 -13.90 11.31 -10.60
N CYS A 223 -13.96 10.53 -9.51
CA CYS A 223 -12.82 9.77 -9.03
C CYS A 223 -12.60 8.46 -9.79
N SER A 224 -13.69 7.71 -10.03
CA SER A 224 -13.65 6.41 -10.68
C SER A 224 -14.99 6.10 -11.35
N ARG A 225 -14.93 5.79 -12.65
CA ARG A 225 -16.11 5.37 -13.42
C ARG A 225 -16.55 3.98 -13.02
N ILE A 226 -15.61 3.11 -12.67
CA ILE A 226 -15.90 1.76 -12.19
C ILE A 226 -16.55 1.81 -10.81
N SER A 227 -16.05 2.63 -9.88
CA SER A 227 -16.72 2.80 -8.57
C SER A 227 -18.12 3.40 -8.72
N ALA A 228 -18.33 4.33 -9.66
CA ALA A 228 -19.66 4.88 -9.94
C ALA A 228 -20.61 3.82 -10.52
N PHE A 229 -20.13 3.00 -11.46
CA PHE A 229 -20.89 1.87 -11.97
C PHE A 229 -21.23 0.87 -10.85
N ALA A 230 -20.26 0.51 -10.01
CA ALA A 230 -20.48 -0.35 -8.86
C ALA A 230 -21.47 0.26 -7.86
N ALA A 231 -21.42 1.57 -7.61
CA ALA A 231 -22.38 2.26 -6.76
C ALA A 231 -23.81 2.16 -7.33
N ALA A 232 -24.00 2.40 -8.63
CA ALA A 232 -25.29 2.23 -9.28
C ALA A 232 -25.79 0.77 -9.20
N LEU A 233 -24.90 -0.19 -9.44
CA LEU A 233 -25.20 -1.62 -9.32
C LEU A 233 -25.66 -1.97 -7.89
N GLY A 234 -24.95 -1.49 -6.87
CA GLY A 234 -25.31 -1.71 -5.47
C GLY A 234 -26.64 -1.07 -5.10
N ALA A 235 -26.90 0.15 -5.59
CA ALA A 235 -28.16 0.85 -5.36
C ALA A 235 -29.37 0.09 -5.97
N LEU A 236 -29.27 -0.29 -7.25
CA LEU A 236 -30.33 -1.02 -7.96
C LEU A 236 -30.55 -2.43 -7.38
N SER A 237 -29.47 -3.16 -7.12
CA SER A 237 -29.56 -4.51 -6.55
C SER A 237 -30.10 -4.47 -5.12
N GLY A 238 -29.65 -3.51 -4.31
CA GLY A 238 -30.16 -3.29 -2.96
C GLY A 238 -31.66 -2.99 -2.97
N TYR A 239 -32.10 -2.10 -3.87
CA TYR A 239 -33.53 -1.82 -4.06
C TYR A 239 -34.32 -3.08 -4.44
N ALA A 240 -33.85 -3.87 -5.41
CA ALA A 240 -34.48 -5.12 -5.79
C ALA A 240 -34.58 -6.09 -4.60
N ILE A 241 -33.50 -6.29 -3.85
CA ILE A 241 -33.46 -7.16 -2.67
C ILE A 241 -34.50 -6.72 -1.63
N THR A 242 -34.58 -5.43 -1.32
CA THR A 242 -35.57 -4.92 -0.34
C THR A 242 -37.02 -5.17 -0.75
N ARG A 243 -37.31 -5.29 -2.05
CA ARG A 243 -38.65 -5.59 -2.59
C ARG A 243 -38.99 -7.06 -2.65
N MET A 244 -37.98 -7.93 -2.73
CA MET A 244 -38.17 -9.38 -2.71
C MET A 244 -38.44 -9.92 -1.30
N LEU A 245 -38.13 -9.12 -0.26
CA LEU A 245 -38.32 -9.49 1.14
C LEU A 245 -39.72 -9.11 1.62
N PRO A 246 -40.29 -9.86 2.59
CA PRO A 246 -41.58 -9.52 3.19
C PRO A 246 -41.56 -8.11 3.79
N ALA A 247 -42.63 -7.35 3.58
CA ALA A 247 -42.82 -5.97 4.05
C ALA A 247 -43.07 -5.90 5.58
N THR A 248 -42.12 -6.42 6.35
CA THR A 248 -42.10 -6.26 7.81
C THR A 248 -41.72 -4.83 8.16
N THR A 249 -42.14 -4.35 9.33
CA THR A 249 -41.82 -3.00 9.82
C THR A 249 -40.31 -2.74 9.80
N GLY A 250 -39.49 -3.67 10.28
CA GLY A 250 -38.03 -3.55 10.28
C GLY A 250 -37.43 -3.37 8.87
N VAL A 251 -37.92 -4.13 7.88
CA VAL A 251 -37.44 -4.03 6.49
C VAL A 251 -37.83 -2.70 5.86
N LEU A 252 -39.08 -2.26 6.06
CA LEU A 252 -39.57 -0.99 5.50
C LEU A 252 -38.78 0.22 6.03
N TYR A 253 -38.57 0.30 7.34
CA TYR A 253 -37.89 1.45 7.97
C TYR A 253 -36.37 1.48 7.75
N THR A 254 -35.74 0.34 7.44
CA THR A 254 -34.27 0.25 7.35
C THR A 254 -33.75 0.00 5.93
N SER A 255 -34.65 -0.06 4.95
CA SER A 255 -34.35 -0.26 3.52
C SER A 255 -33.37 0.77 2.98
N ASP A 256 -33.59 2.06 3.24
CA ASP A 256 -32.72 3.14 2.79
C ASP A 256 -31.32 3.09 3.43
N LEU A 257 -31.24 2.74 4.72
CA LEU A 257 -29.98 2.53 5.43
C LEU A 257 -29.21 1.33 4.85
N PHE A 258 -29.92 0.26 4.50
CA PHE A 258 -29.33 -0.87 3.82
C PHE A 258 -28.79 -0.50 2.44
N ILE A 259 -29.60 0.16 1.59
CA ILE A 259 -29.19 0.52 0.23
C ILE A 259 -27.98 1.47 0.27
N GLY A 260 -28.12 2.60 0.99
CA GLY A 260 -27.15 3.68 0.98
C GLY A 260 -25.83 3.35 1.68
N PHE A 261 -25.90 2.69 2.85
CA PHE A 261 -24.73 2.47 3.71
C PHE A 261 -24.19 1.04 3.69
N ASN A 262 -24.88 0.10 3.05
CA ASN A 262 -24.43 -1.30 3.01
C ASN A 262 -24.31 -1.84 1.58
N ALA A 263 -25.38 -1.82 0.78
CA ALA A 263 -25.36 -2.37 -0.57
C ALA A 263 -24.41 -1.62 -1.51
N ILE A 264 -24.46 -0.28 -1.51
CA ILE A 264 -23.54 0.55 -2.31
C ILE A 264 -22.07 0.29 -1.92
N PRO A 265 -21.66 0.39 -0.63
CA PRO A 265 -20.29 0.09 -0.22
C PRO A 265 -19.82 -1.34 -0.48
N VAL A 266 -20.69 -2.35 -0.30
CA VAL A 266 -20.35 -3.76 -0.65
C VAL A 266 -20.05 -3.87 -2.14
N SER A 267 -20.87 -3.25 -2.98
CA SER A 267 -20.67 -3.27 -4.42
C SER A 267 -19.38 -2.58 -4.84
N ILE A 268 -19.10 -1.36 -4.33
CA ILE A 268 -17.82 -0.67 -4.59
C ILE A 268 -16.64 -1.50 -4.07
N GLY A 269 -16.78 -2.09 -2.88
CA GLY A 269 -15.77 -2.92 -2.24
C GLY A 269 -15.39 -4.16 -3.08
N LEU A 270 -16.38 -4.93 -3.51
CA LEU A 270 -16.17 -6.18 -4.24
C LEU A 270 -15.94 -6.00 -5.74
N LEU A 271 -16.37 -4.88 -6.32
CA LEU A 271 -16.22 -4.57 -7.74
C LEU A 271 -15.15 -3.48 -7.98
N GLY A 272 -13.95 -3.68 -7.39
CA GLY A 272 -12.78 -2.93 -7.80
C GLY A 272 -11.86 -2.43 -6.69
N VAL A 273 -12.29 -2.38 -5.43
CA VAL A 273 -11.46 -1.87 -4.33
C VAL A 273 -10.73 -3.00 -3.59
N PHE A 274 -11.45 -4.03 -3.17
CA PHE A 274 -10.89 -5.19 -2.44
C PHE A 274 -10.70 -6.43 -3.32
N LEU A 275 -11.39 -6.49 -4.46
CA LEU A 275 -11.16 -7.46 -5.53
C LEU A 275 -10.86 -6.72 -6.82
N VAL A 276 -10.00 -7.29 -7.65
CA VAL A 276 -9.72 -6.74 -8.98
C VAL A 276 -10.98 -6.82 -9.84
N ALA A 277 -11.42 -5.67 -10.37
CA ALA A 277 -12.60 -5.60 -11.21
C ALA A 277 -12.42 -6.38 -12.53
N ASN A 278 -13.24 -7.40 -12.71
CA ASN A 278 -13.34 -8.26 -13.89
C ASN A 278 -14.71 -8.95 -13.93
N GLY A 279 -14.98 -9.76 -14.95
CA GLY A 279 -16.26 -10.48 -15.09
C GLY A 279 -16.62 -11.34 -13.87
N PRO A 280 -15.74 -12.23 -13.39
CA PRO A 280 -15.97 -13.01 -12.18
C PRO A 280 -16.28 -12.16 -10.93
N ALA A 281 -15.53 -11.08 -10.69
CA ALA A 281 -15.79 -10.17 -9.57
C ALA A 281 -17.16 -9.46 -9.68
N PHE A 282 -17.57 -9.10 -10.91
CA PHE A 282 -18.90 -8.54 -11.18
C PHE A 282 -20.02 -9.51 -10.76
N PHE A 283 -19.97 -10.77 -11.21
CA PHE A 283 -20.99 -11.74 -10.82
C PHE A 283 -20.93 -12.09 -9.32
N PHE A 284 -19.73 -12.17 -8.77
CA PHE A 284 -19.52 -12.44 -7.35
C PHE A 284 -20.05 -11.32 -6.44
N THR A 285 -20.11 -10.09 -6.95
CA THR A 285 -20.68 -8.94 -6.21
C THR A 285 -22.14 -9.19 -5.83
N PHE A 286 -22.94 -9.85 -6.68
CA PHE A 286 -24.32 -10.20 -6.35
C PHE A 286 -24.39 -11.20 -5.17
N ALA A 287 -23.49 -12.19 -5.14
CA ALA A 287 -23.41 -13.10 -4.00
C ALA A 287 -23.04 -12.36 -2.72
N GLY A 288 -22.10 -11.40 -2.79
CA GLY A 288 -21.77 -10.51 -1.68
C GLY A 288 -22.96 -9.69 -1.18
N LEU A 289 -23.79 -9.17 -2.09
CA LEU A 289 -25.00 -8.41 -1.74
C LEU A 289 -26.06 -9.28 -1.05
N VAL A 290 -26.21 -10.53 -1.48
CA VAL A 290 -27.10 -11.50 -0.81
C VAL A 290 -26.60 -11.80 0.61
N VAL A 291 -25.29 -12.07 0.78
CA VAL A 291 -24.69 -12.25 2.11
C VAL A 291 -24.89 -11.00 2.97
N CYS A 292 -24.73 -9.81 2.38
CA CYS A 292 -24.98 -8.56 3.09
C CYS A 292 -26.44 -8.42 3.54
N SER A 293 -27.41 -8.85 2.73
CA SER A 293 -28.82 -8.83 3.14
C SER A 293 -29.12 -9.82 4.26
N VAL A 294 -28.44 -10.96 4.30
CA VAL A 294 -28.58 -11.93 5.41
C VAL A 294 -28.06 -11.32 6.71
N PHE A 295 -26.87 -10.71 6.69
CA PHE A 295 -26.35 -9.99 7.86
C PHE A 295 -27.28 -8.84 8.28
N TRP A 296 -27.81 -8.09 7.32
CA TRP A 296 -28.75 -7.01 7.60
C TRP A 296 -30.02 -7.52 8.30
N LEU A 297 -30.67 -8.56 7.78
CA LEU A 297 -31.87 -9.15 8.40
C LEU A 297 -31.60 -9.69 9.81
N LEU A 298 -30.47 -10.37 10.00
CA LEU A 298 -30.05 -10.87 11.31
C LEU A 298 -29.84 -9.70 12.30
N LEU A 299 -29.19 -8.63 11.86
CA LEU A 299 -28.89 -7.47 12.69
C LEU A 299 -30.14 -6.64 13.00
N ILE A 300 -31.14 -6.56 12.11
CA ILE A 300 -32.45 -5.97 12.44
C ILE A 300 -33.05 -6.69 13.66
N GLN A 301 -33.04 -8.02 13.67
CA GLN A 301 -33.61 -8.79 14.77
C GLN A 301 -32.82 -8.59 16.07
N LEU A 302 -31.50 -8.69 16.01
CA LEU A 302 -30.64 -8.58 17.20
C LEU A 302 -30.64 -7.18 17.81
N PHE A 303 -30.47 -6.15 16.98
CA PHE A 303 -30.38 -4.77 17.45
C PHE A 303 -31.75 -4.13 17.68
N GLY A 304 -32.78 -4.65 17.01
CA GLY A 304 -34.16 -4.23 17.18
C GLY A 304 -34.70 -4.46 18.60
N LEU A 305 -34.25 -5.52 19.29
CA LEU A 305 -34.60 -5.78 20.69
C LEU A 305 -34.09 -4.70 21.64
N LEU A 306 -32.99 -4.04 21.27
CA LEU A 306 -32.30 -3.05 22.08
C LEU A 306 -32.54 -1.61 21.58
N ASN A 307 -33.32 -1.42 20.51
CA ASN A 307 -33.49 -0.15 19.80
C ASN A 307 -32.16 0.52 19.38
N PHE A 308 -31.11 -0.26 19.12
CA PHE A 308 -29.83 0.26 18.65
C PHE A 308 -29.71 0.19 17.11
N PRO A 309 -28.88 1.04 16.49
CA PRO A 309 -28.64 0.94 15.06
C PRO A 309 -27.56 -0.09 14.73
N PHE A 310 -27.72 -0.79 13.61
CA PHE A 310 -26.67 -1.63 13.03
C PHE A 310 -25.72 -0.86 12.08
N LEU A 311 -26.13 0.32 11.59
CA LEU A 311 -25.32 1.20 10.73
C LEU A 311 -24.72 0.46 9.51
N THR A 312 -23.40 0.50 9.35
CA THR A 312 -22.64 -0.16 8.26
C THR A 312 -22.12 -1.55 8.65
N LEU A 313 -22.54 -2.13 9.80
CA LEU A 313 -22.11 -3.48 10.22
C LEU A 313 -22.34 -4.56 9.15
N PRO A 314 -23.52 -4.62 8.47
CA PRO A 314 -23.72 -5.59 7.40
C PRO A 314 -22.64 -5.52 6.32
N PHE A 315 -22.27 -4.32 5.88
CA PHE A 315 -21.18 -4.11 4.93
C PHE A 315 -19.83 -4.61 5.48
N ASN A 316 -19.44 -4.20 6.69
CA ASN A 316 -18.13 -4.57 7.25
C ASN A 316 -18.02 -6.10 7.43
N LEU A 317 -19.07 -6.74 7.95
CA LEU A 317 -19.12 -8.19 8.14
C LEU A 317 -19.06 -8.94 6.81
N THR A 318 -19.75 -8.44 5.79
CA THR A 318 -19.75 -9.04 4.45
C THR A 318 -18.35 -9.02 3.84
N ILE A 319 -17.69 -7.85 3.79
CA ILE A 319 -16.35 -7.74 3.21
C ILE A 319 -15.35 -8.59 3.99
N LEU A 320 -15.36 -8.55 5.32
CA LEU A 320 -14.48 -9.39 6.13
C LEU A 320 -14.72 -10.88 5.89
N ALA A 321 -15.98 -11.33 5.87
CA ALA A 321 -16.32 -12.73 5.62
C ALA A 321 -15.82 -13.18 4.24
N VAL A 322 -16.02 -12.37 3.20
CA VAL A 322 -15.53 -12.65 1.85
C VAL A 322 -13.99 -12.74 1.83
N LEU A 323 -13.29 -11.73 2.35
CA LEU A 323 -11.83 -11.69 2.30
C LEU A 323 -11.19 -12.80 3.14
N ILE A 324 -11.73 -13.09 4.32
CA ILE A 324 -11.28 -14.21 5.15
C ILE A 324 -11.48 -15.54 4.43
N THR A 325 -12.65 -15.73 3.79
CA THR A 325 -12.97 -16.95 3.06
C THR A 325 -12.00 -17.14 1.89
N LEU A 326 -11.84 -16.14 1.03
CA LEU A 326 -10.91 -16.19 -0.10
C LEU A 326 -9.46 -16.44 0.34
N LYS A 327 -9.05 -15.90 1.48
CA LYS A 327 -7.70 -16.11 2.03
C LYS A 327 -7.49 -17.50 2.64
N LYS A 328 -8.55 -18.14 3.16
CA LYS A 328 -8.50 -19.52 3.68
C LYS A 328 -8.55 -20.57 2.58
N MET A 329 -9.01 -20.21 1.38
CA MET A 329 -9.05 -21.14 0.25
C MET A 329 -7.65 -21.41 -0.29
N ASN A 330 -7.25 -22.69 -0.35
CA ASN A 330 -6.00 -23.12 -0.98
C ASN A 330 -5.95 -22.75 -2.48
N SER A 331 -7.12 -22.59 -3.11
CA SER A 331 -7.27 -22.15 -4.50
C SER A 331 -8.56 -21.31 -4.61
N PRO A 332 -8.48 -19.97 -4.57
CA PRO A 332 -9.66 -19.13 -4.74
C PRO A 332 -10.28 -19.34 -6.13
N PRO A 333 -11.60 -19.09 -6.29
CA PRO A 333 -12.27 -19.26 -7.57
C PRO A 333 -11.60 -18.46 -8.68
N ALA A 334 -11.52 -19.04 -9.87
CA ALA A 334 -10.86 -18.41 -11.01
C ALA A 334 -11.45 -17.01 -11.27
N GLY A 335 -10.57 -16.00 -11.30
CA GLY A 335 -10.95 -14.61 -11.53
C GLY A 335 -11.25 -13.77 -10.28
N LEU A 336 -11.34 -14.36 -9.08
CA LEU A 336 -11.47 -13.59 -7.84
C LEU A 336 -10.08 -13.31 -7.25
N TYR A 337 -9.57 -12.10 -7.50
CA TYR A 337 -8.23 -11.69 -7.08
C TYR A 337 -8.30 -10.65 -5.97
N PRO A 338 -8.01 -11.02 -4.71
CA PRO A 338 -7.89 -10.06 -3.61
C PRO A 338 -6.80 -9.02 -3.87
N VAL A 339 -7.13 -7.76 -3.59
CA VAL A 339 -6.20 -6.63 -3.72
C VAL A 339 -5.43 -6.46 -2.40
N PRO A 340 -4.08 -6.42 -2.42
CA PRO A 340 -3.30 -6.12 -1.22
C PRO A 340 -3.60 -4.71 -0.68
N LEU A 341 -3.67 -4.55 0.64
CA LEU A 341 -4.04 -3.27 1.28
C LEU A 341 -3.13 -2.09 0.88
N GLU A 342 -1.85 -2.35 0.64
CA GLU A 342 -0.85 -1.36 0.22
C GLU A 342 -1.09 -0.80 -1.20
N VAL A 343 -1.89 -1.50 -2.00
CA VAL A 343 -2.22 -1.16 -3.40
C VAL A 343 -3.59 -0.50 -3.52
N ILE A 344 -4.40 -0.50 -2.45
CA ILE A 344 -5.77 -0.01 -2.53
C ILE A 344 -5.80 1.46 -2.96
N THR A 345 -6.47 1.69 -4.08
CA THR A 345 -6.68 2.99 -4.72
C THR A 345 -7.94 2.89 -5.59
N THR A 346 -8.04 3.63 -6.69
CA THR A 346 -9.15 3.50 -7.64
C THR A 346 -9.13 2.16 -8.38
N PRO A 347 -10.30 1.58 -8.69
CA PRO A 347 -10.41 0.35 -9.47
C PRO A 347 -9.63 0.35 -10.79
N GLU A 348 -9.61 1.48 -11.52
CA GLU A 348 -8.88 1.61 -12.78
C GLU A 348 -7.37 1.41 -12.58
N GLN A 349 -6.80 2.02 -11.54
CA GLN A 349 -5.40 1.85 -11.18
C GLN A 349 -5.11 0.43 -10.66
N ILE A 350 -6.05 -0.16 -9.91
CA ILE A 350 -5.95 -1.55 -9.45
C ILE A 350 -5.95 -2.54 -10.62
N ILE A 351 -6.77 -2.33 -11.66
CA ILE A 351 -6.74 -3.14 -12.89
C ILE A 351 -5.39 -2.99 -13.59
N LEU A 352 -4.86 -1.76 -13.72
CA LEU A 352 -3.55 -1.53 -14.32
C LEU A 352 -2.44 -2.22 -13.52
N TRP A 353 -2.47 -2.09 -12.20
CA TRP A 353 -1.57 -2.81 -11.30
C TRP A 353 -1.68 -4.32 -11.50
N HIS A 354 -2.90 -4.88 -11.52
CA HIS A 354 -3.11 -6.31 -11.71
C HIS A 354 -2.59 -6.78 -13.07
N LYS A 355 -2.88 -6.05 -14.14
CA LYS A 355 -2.36 -6.34 -15.49
C LYS A 355 -0.83 -6.35 -15.50
N ASN A 356 -0.21 -5.32 -14.91
CA ASN A 356 1.24 -5.18 -14.89
C ASN A 356 1.95 -6.21 -13.99
N ASN A 357 1.25 -6.77 -12.99
CA ASN A 357 1.81 -7.73 -12.03
C ASN A 357 1.40 -9.20 -12.29
N ILE A 358 0.36 -9.48 -13.10
CA ILE A 358 -0.17 -10.84 -13.33
C ILE A 358 -0.17 -11.26 -14.82
N LEU A 359 -0.18 -10.35 -15.81
CA LEU A 359 -0.19 -10.72 -17.24
C LEU A 359 1.09 -11.31 -17.87
N PRO A 360 2.18 -11.66 -17.16
CA PRO A 360 3.16 -12.59 -17.74
C PRO A 360 2.81 -14.08 -17.53
N ARG A 361 1.70 -14.44 -16.88
CA ARG A 361 1.43 -15.85 -16.49
C ARG A 361 0.22 -16.53 -17.14
N ALA A 362 -0.59 -15.85 -17.95
CA ALA A 362 -1.86 -16.40 -18.44
C ALA A 362 -1.80 -17.18 -19.78
N ALA A 363 -0.62 -17.65 -20.21
CA ALA A 363 -0.49 -18.44 -21.43
C ALA A 363 0.53 -19.58 -21.30
N VAL A 364 0.31 -20.55 -20.42
CA VAL A 364 0.94 -21.89 -20.55
C VAL A 364 -0.07 -22.95 -20.11
N LYS A 365 -0.46 -23.81 -21.05
CA LYS A 365 -1.30 -24.99 -20.84
C LYS A 365 -0.48 -26.12 -20.18
N THR A 366 -1.20 -26.90 -19.36
CA THR A 366 -0.94 -28.21 -18.71
C THR A 366 -0.06 -28.31 -17.43
N PRO A 367 -0.49 -29.11 -16.41
CA PRO A 367 0.18 -29.20 -15.11
C PRO A 367 1.50 -29.99 -15.09
N GLU A 368 1.71 -30.95 -16.00
CA GLU A 368 2.95 -31.75 -16.00
C GLU A 368 4.18 -30.95 -16.44
N THR A 369 4.00 -29.88 -17.22
CA THR A 369 5.11 -28.99 -17.61
C THR A 369 5.54 -28.07 -16.48
N VAL A 370 4.66 -27.79 -15.49
CA VAL A 370 4.92 -26.88 -14.37
C VAL A 370 5.94 -27.47 -13.39
N ALA A 371 5.89 -28.78 -13.15
CA ALA A 371 6.88 -29.46 -12.29
C ALA A 371 8.29 -29.41 -12.90
N GLN A 372 8.40 -29.45 -14.24
CA GLN A 372 9.69 -29.31 -14.94
C GLN A 372 10.14 -27.83 -15.07
N LEU A 373 9.22 -26.87 -15.08
CA LEU A 373 9.51 -25.43 -15.19
C LEU A 373 9.86 -24.78 -13.85
N LEU A 374 9.35 -25.27 -12.71
CA LEU A 374 9.66 -24.74 -11.38
C LEU A 374 11.12 -25.01 -10.95
N LEU A 375 11.80 -25.95 -11.61
CA LEU A 375 13.23 -26.19 -11.40
C LEU A 375 14.13 -25.17 -12.14
N HIS A 376 13.60 -24.37 -13.08
CA HIS A 376 14.37 -23.38 -13.84
C HIS A 376 13.56 -22.11 -14.20
N PRO A 377 13.68 -21.00 -13.43
CA PRO A 377 13.01 -19.70 -13.68
C PRO A 377 13.40 -19.02 -15.00
N SER A 378 14.36 -19.57 -15.74
CA SER A 378 15.06 -18.93 -16.84
C SER A 378 14.28 -18.88 -18.17
N ARG A 379 12.98 -19.22 -18.23
CA ARG A 379 12.24 -19.27 -19.52
C ARG A 379 11.31 -18.07 -19.81
N LEU A 380 10.74 -17.36 -18.84
CA LEU A 380 9.69 -16.34 -19.08
C LEU A 380 10.18 -14.94 -19.52
N PHE A 381 11.40 -14.52 -19.16
CA PHE A 381 11.91 -13.17 -19.51
C PHE A 381 12.97 -13.20 -20.61
N ARG A 382 12.61 -13.35 -21.90
CA ARG A 382 13.62 -13.33 -22.98
C ARG A 382 13.72 -11.89 -23.51
N PRO A 383 14.87 -11.20 -23.37
CA PRO A 383 14.99 -9.89 -23.98
C PRO A 383 14.95 -10.02 -25.50
N SER A 384 14.29 -9.07 -26.15
CA SER A 384 14.14 -8.99 -27.60
C SER A 384 15.49 -8.66 -28.25
N ARG A 385 15.63 -8.88 -29.56
CA ARG A 385 16.86 -8.50 -30.27
C ARG A 385 17.02 -6.98 -30.31
N GLU A 386 15.91 -6.26 -30.45
CA GLU A 386 15.84 -4.80 -30.47
C GLU A 386 16.30 -4.20 -29.13
N GLU A 387 15.87 -4.78 -28.01
CA GLU A 387 16.31 -4.38 -26.66
C GLU A 387 17.82 -4.56 -26.49
N ILE A 388 18.36 -5.72 -26.90
CA ILE A 388 19.81 -5.98 -26.83
C ILE A 388 20.57 -5.01 -27.73
N ASN A 389 20.08 -4.76 -28.95
CA ASN A 389 20.70 -3.80 -29.88
C ASN A 389 20.67 -2.38 -29.32
N ALA A 390 19.57 -1.95 -28.71
CA ALA A 390 19.46 -0.60 -28.14
C ALA A 390 20.44 -0.41 -26.97
N VAL A 391 20.56 -1.41 -26.08
CA VAL A 391 21.57 -1.40 -25.02
C VAL A 391 22.98 -1.41 -25.61
N GLN A 392 23.24 -2.22 -26.64
CA GLN A 392 24.53 -2.27 -27.33
C GLN A 392 24.93 -0.91 -27.90
N VAL A 393 24.02 -0.20 -28.57
CA VAL A 393 24.28 1.13 -29.14
C VAL A 393 24.68 2.13 -28.05
N LEU A 394 23.96 2.14 -26.91
CA LEU A 394 24.29 3.03 -25.80
C LEU A 394 25.60 2.65 -25.13
N VAL A 395 25.86 1.33 -24.97
CA VAL A 395 27.14 0.85 -24.49
C VAL A 395 28.20 1.33 -25.46
N ASP A 396 28.23 0.91 -26.73
CA ASP A 396 29.28 1.25 -27.71
C ASP A 396 29.58 2.75 -27.83
N GLY A 397 28.60 3.62 -27.60
CA GLY A 397 28.78 5.08 -27.61
C GLY A 397 29.37 5.71 -26.34
N ALA A 398 29.65 4.93 -25.29
CA ALA A 398 30.14 5.43 -24.00
C ALA A 398 31.57 4.94 -23.69
N GLU A 399 32.46 5.85 -23.28
CA GLU A 399 33.84 5.50 -22.90
C GLU A 399 33.97 5.19 -21.41
N LYS A 400 33.30 5.95 -20.55
CA LYS A 400 33.28 5.73 -19.09
C LYS A 400 31.90 5.28 -18.65
N ILE A 401 31.77 4.00 -18.29
CA ILE A 401 30.51 3.39 -17.88
C ILE A 401 30.55 3.15 -16.37
N ALA A 402 29.56 3.68 -15.64
CA ALA A 402 29.35 3.37 -14.24
C ALA A 402 28.23 2.34 -14.08
N VAL A 403 28.37 1.46 -13.09
CA VAL A 403 27.39 0.43 -12.78
C VAL A 403 26.86 0.62 -11.36
N LEU A 404 25.54 0.58 -11.19
CA LEU A 404 24.89 0.52 -9.88
C LEU A 404 24.16 -0.82 -9.75
N SER A 405 24.51 -1.64 -8.76
CA SER A 405 23.92 -2.97 -8.58
C SER A 405 23.26 -3.20 -7.22
N GLY A 406 22.33 -4.16 -7.19
CA GLY A 406 21.74 -4.68 -5.96
C GLY A 406 21.41 -6.17 -6.03
N ALA A 407 20.69 -6.66 -5.01
CA ALA A 407 20.60 -8.10 -4.71
C ALA A 407 20.13 -8.97 -5.90
N GLY A 408 19.31 -8.41 -6.79
CA GLY A 408 18.85 -9.06 -8.01
C GLY A 408 19.97 -9.55 -8.94
N THR A 409 21.16 -8.94 -8.87
CA THR A 409 22.36 -9.35 -9.64
C THR A 409 22.89 -10.72 -9.22
N SER A 410 22.73 -11.09 -7.95
CA SER A 410 23.28 -12.32 -7.37
C SER A 410 22.24 -13.44 -7.23
N THR A 411 20.97 -13.17 -7.59
CA THR A 411 19.88 -14.18 -7.51
C THR A 411 20.16 -15.43 -8.35
N GLU A 412 20.62 -15.27 -9.59
CA GLU A 412 20.99 -16.39 -10.47
C GLU A 412 22.27 -17.12 -10.02
N SER A 413 22.99 -16.58 -9.03
CA SER A 413 24.12 -17.23 -8.36
C SER A 413 23.72 -18.01 -7.11
N GLY A 414 22.42 -18.04 -6.77
CA GLY A 414 21.89 -18.74 -5.59
C GLY A 414 21.81 -17.91 -4.32
N ILE A 415 22.10 -16.60 -4.40
CA ILE A 415 22.01 -15.68 -3.25
C ILE A 415 20.63 -15.02 -3.25
N PRO A 416 19.83 -15.14 -2.18
CA PRO A 416 18.45 -14.65 -2.16
C PRO A 416 18.37 -13.11 -2.13
N ASP A 417 17.40 -12.54 -2.84
CA ASP A 417 17.05 -11.12 -2.72
C ASP A 417 15.96 -10.87 -1.66
N PHE A 418 15.72 -9.61 -1.33
CA PHE A 418 14.68 -9.20 -0.39
C PHE A 418 13.26 -9.19 -0.99
N ARG A 419 13.10 -9.51 -2.28
CA ARG A 419 11.80 -9.39 -3.02
C ARG A 419 10.98 -10.67 -3.04
N GLY A 420 11.43 -11.72 -2.36
CA GLY A 420 10.60 -12.89 -2.08
C GLY A 420 10.74 -14.05 -3.07
N HIS A 421 11.76 -14.06 -3.94
CA HIS A 421 12.08 -15.27 -4.72
C HIS A 421 12.49 -16.44 -3.81
N TYR A 422 13.00 -16.12 -2.62
CA TYR A 422 13.39 -17.07 -1.60
C TYR A 422 12.82 -16.56 -0.27
N ASN A 423 11.95 -17.34 0.37
CA ASN A 423 11.40 -17.04 1.72
C ASN A 423 12.48 -17.08 2.83
N PHE A 424 13.76 -16.95 2.46
CA PHE A 424 14.92 -17.04 3.35
C PHE A 424 14.86 -15.98 4.44
N TRP A 425 14.81 -14.69 4.08
CA TRP A 425 14.79 -13.58 5.03
C TRP A 425 13.59 -13.64 5.98
N ARG A 426 12.40 -13.95 5.45
CA ARG A 426 11.15 -14.05 6.24
C ARG A 426 11.19 -15.20 7.26
N LYS A 427 11.89 -16.31 6.96
CA LYS A 427 12.04 -17.45 7.88
C LYS A 427 12.68 -17.03 9.21
N PHE A 428 13.54 -16.02 9.20
CA PHE A 428 14.27 -15.54 10.38
C PHE A 428 13.65 -14.29 11.03
N GLY A 429 12.57 -13.74 10.44
CA GLY A 429 11.97 -12.49 10.90
C GLY A 429 12.89 -11.30 10.64
N ALA A 430 13.46 -11.20 9.44
CA ALA A 430 14.44 -10.17 9.08
C ALA A 430 13.93 -8.73 9.23
N GLU A 431 12.61 -8.52 9.29
CA GLU A 431 12.01 -7.23 9.64
C GLU A 431 12.41 -6.72 11.03
N ASP A 432 12.89 -7.60 11.92
CA ASP A 432 13.34 -7.25 13.27
C ASP A 432 14.86 -6.97 13.32
N PHE A 433 15.61 -7.22 12.23
CA PHE A 433 17.07 -7.05 12.14
C PHE A 433 17.48 -5.61 11.82
N THR A 434 16.98 -4.67 12.62
CA THR A 434 17.45 -3.27 12.60
C THR A 434 18.73 -3.13 13.41
N TYR A 435 19.55 -2.12 13.09
CA TYR A 435 20.78 -1.82 13.83
C TYR A 435 20.50 -1.61 15.33
N GLN A 436 19.44 -0.88 15.64
CA GLN A 436 19.01 -0.56 16.99
C GLN A 436 18.54 -1.81 17.74
N ASN A 437 17.81 -2.71 17.09
CA ASN A 437 17.43 -3.98 17.71
C ASN A 437 18.64 -4.89 17.91
N PHE A 438 19.58 -4.93 16.96
CA PHE A 438 20.82 -5.69 17.10
C PHE A 438 21.67 -5.20 18.29
N LEU A 439 21.71 -3.88 18.54
CA LEU A 439 22.40 -3.31 19.69
C LEU A 439 21.72 -3.63 21.03
N ASN A 440 20.38 -3.58 21.06
CA ASN A 440 19.64 -3.58 22.33
C ASN A 440 19.05 -4.95 22.73
N ARG A 441 19.00 -5.93 21.81
CA ARG A 441 18.31 -7.20 22.04
C ARG A 441 19.18 -8.41 21.73
N GLU A 442 19.46 -9.20 22.76
CA GLU A 442 20.24 -10.44 22.64
C GLU A 442 19.54 -11.50 21.78
N ASP A 443 18.22 -11.65 21.93
CA ASP A 443 17.43 -12.61 21.13
C ASP A 443 17.47 -12.28 19.63
N VAL A 444 17.56 -10.99 19.29
CA VAL A 444 17.73 -10.51 17.91
C VAL A 444 19.13 -10.85 17.41
N ARG A 445 20.18 -10.59 18.20
CA ARG A 445 21.57 -10.96 17.84
C ARG A 445 21.72 -12.45 17.56
N ALA A 446 21.17 -13.31 18.43
CA ALA A 446 21.24 -14.76 18.25
C ALA A 446 20.55 -15.21 16.95
N ARG A 447 19.33 -14.72 16.68
CA ARG A 447 18.61 -15.03 15.44
C ARG A 447 19.30 -14.48 14.20
N TYR A 448 19.85 -13.28 14.29
CA TYR A 448 20.60 -12.65 13.22
C TYR A 448 21.83 -13.48 12.87
N TRP A 449 22.66 -13.86 13.84
CA TRP A 449 23.84 -14.70 13.60
C TRP A 449 23.49 -16.12 13.11
N ALA A 450 22.36 -16.68 13.55
CA ALA A 450 21.85 -17.95 13.02
C ALA A 450 21.45 -17.84 11.53
N MET A 451 20.84 -16.71 11.14
CA MET A 451 20.55 -16.40 9.74
C MET A 451 21.85 -16.17 8.95
N GLU A 452 22.77 -15.36 9.48
CA GLU A 452 24.03 -14.99 8.82
C GLU A 452 24.89 -16.21 8.53
N ARG A 453 24.92 -17.19 9.43
CA ARG A 453 25.62 -18.45 9.18
C ARG A 453 25.08 -19.18 7.93
N GLN A 454 23.76 -19.20 7.75
CA GLN A 454 23.16 -19.81 6.57
C GLN A 454 23.39 -18.96 5.32
N PHE A 455 23.32 -17.64 5.45
CA PHE A 455 23.53 -16.70 4.35
C PHE A 455 24.98 -16.72 3.84
N TYR A 456 25.96 -16.64 4.75
CA TYR A 456 27.38 -16.73 4.43
C TYR A 456 27.75 -18.07 3.76
N ALA A 457 27.16 -19.18 4.21
CA ALA A 457 27.33 -20.47 3.54
C ALA A 457 26.78 -20.49 2.09
N MET A 458 25.72 -19.73 1.79
CA MET A 458 25.24 -19.53 0.41
C MET A 458 26.23 -18.71 -0.40
N ILE A 459 26.77 -17.63 0.17
CA ILE A 459 27.79 -16.77 -0.47
C ILE A 459 29.02 -17.58 -0.87
N LEU A 460 29.56 -18.39 0.04
CA LEU A 460 30.74 -19.22 -0.23
C LEU A 460 30.53 -20.19 -1.41
N ARG A 461 29.31 -20.73 -1.56
CA ARG A 461 28.94 -21.65 -2.64
C ARG A 461 28.57 -20.95 -3.94
N ALA A 462 28.24 -19.65 -3.89
CA ALA A 462 27.79 -18.90 -5.04
C ALA A 462 28.86 -18.83 -6.12
N ARG A 463 28.42 -18.94 -7.38
CA ARG A 463 29.28 -18.86 -8.56
C ARG A 463 29.01 -17.58 -9.33
N VAL A 464 30.05 -17.07 -9.98
CA VAL A 464 29.97 -15.96 -10.93
C VAL A 464 28.92 -16.28 -12.00
N ASN A 465 28.06 -15.32 -12.32
CA ASN A 465 27.01 -15.44 -13.34
C ASN A 465 27.24 -14.42 -14.48
N PRO A 466 26.46 -14.48 -15.58
CA PRO A 466 26.66 -13.61 -16.73
C PRO A 466 26.60 -12.10 -16.45
N THR A 467 25.90 -11.65 -15.41
CA THR A 467 25.90 -10.23 -15.01
C THR A 467 27.28 -9.77 -14.56
N HIS A 468 27.92 -10.57 -13.72
CA HIS A 468 29.28 -10.30 -13.24
C HIS A 468 30.30 -10.41 -14.38
N GLN A 469 30.10 -11.38 -15.29
CA GLN A 469 30.93 -11.51 -16.50
C GLN A 469 30.80 -10.30 -17.43
N ALA A 470 29.61 -9.70 -17.54
CA ALA A 470 29.43 -8.49 -18.33
C ALA A 470 30.15 -7.28 -17.72
N ALA A 471 30.15 -7.17 -16.39
CA ALA A 471 30.95 -6.16 -15.70
C ALA A 471 32.46 -6.38 -15.93
N LYS A 472 32.92 -7.63 -15.85
CA LYS A 472 34.31 -7.99 -16.20
C LYS A 472 34.64 -7.68 -17.66
N TRP A 473 33.73 -7.97 -18.58
CA TRP A 473 33.91 -7.63 -19.99
C TRP A 473 34.07 -6.11 -20.19
N LEU A 474 33.28 -5.27 -19.52
CA LEU A 474 33.48 -3.81 -19.54
C LEU A 474 34.83 -3.37 -18.96
N ASP A 475 35.28 -4.04 -17.90
CA ASP A 475 36.58 -3.79 -17.28
C ASP A 475 37.74 -4.14 -18.21
N ASP A 476 37.66 -5.28 -18.90
CA ASP A 476 38.64 -5.73 -19.90
C ASP A 476 38.73 -4.82 -21.13
N GLN A 477 37.70 -4.03 -21.39
CA GLN A 477 37.73 -3.00 -22.43
C GLN A 477 38.23 -1.65 -21.91
N ASN A 478 38.63 -1.56 -20.64
CA ASN A 478 38.98 -0.34 -19.93
C ASN A 478 37.87 0.74 -19.96
N ARG A 479 36.61 0.31 -20.03
CA ARG A 479 35.43 1.19 -20.12
C ARG A 479 34.62 1.24 -18.83
N LEU A 480 34.86 0.29 -17.92
CA LEU A 480 34.28 0.33 -16.58
C LEU A 480 34.99 1.39 -15.73
N SER A 481 34.25 2.41 -15.31
CA SER A 481 34.72 3.46 -14.39
C SER A 481 34.61 3.03 -12.93
N CYS A 482 33.44 2.54 -12.52
CA CYS A 482 33.20 1.96 -11.19
C CYS A 482 31.96 1.06 -11.18
N ILE A 483 31.91 0.15 -10.21
CA ILE A 483 30.73 -0.59 -9.79
C ILE A 483 30.40 -0.15 -8.37
N VAL A 484 29.29 0.53 -8.19
CA VAL A 484 28.71 0.80 -6.87
C VAL A 484 27.69 -0.29 -6.59
N THR A 485 27.98 -1.15 -5.63
CA THR A 485 27.14 -2.32 -5.34
C THR A 485 26.56 -2.26 -3.93
N GLN A 486 25.25 -2.52 -3.84
CA GLN A 486 24.56 -2.77 -2.57
C GLN A 486 24.74 -4.22 -2.10
N ASN A 487 25.33 -5.09 -2.94
CA ASN A 487 25.62 -6.47 -2.57
C ASN A 487 26.89 -6.54 -1.76
N VAL A 488 26.90 -7.50 -0.84
CA VAL A 488 27.93 -7.72 0.17
C VAL A 488 28.71 -9.03 -0.07
N ASP A 489 28.47 -9.67 -1.23
CA ASP A 489 28.86 -11.06 -1.53
C ASP A 489 30.24 -11.22 -2.18
N GLY A 490 30.85 -10.14 -2.70
CA GLY A 490 32.15 -10.18 -3.36
C GLY A 490 32.18 -10.83 -4.76
N LEU A 491 31.03 -11.07 -5.41
CA LEU A 491 30.99 -11.80 -6.68
C LEU A 491 31.57 -11.03 -7.88
N PHE A 492 31.61 -9.69 -7.84
CA PHE A 492 32.29 -8.91 -8.90
C PHE A 492 33.81 -9.10 -8.85
N GLN A 493 34.38 -9.08 -7.65
CA GLN A 493 35.79 -9.35 -7.39
C GLN A 493 36.12 -10.80 -7.79
N LYS A 494 35.24 -11.76 -7.42
CA LYS A 494 35.37 -13.17 -7.84
C LYS A 494 35.29 -13.36 -9.36
N ALA A 495 34.61 -12.47 -10.08
CA ALA A 495 34.59 -12.46 -11.55
C ALA A 495 35.86 -11.87 -12.18
N GLY A 496 36.77 -11.35 -11.36
CA GLY A 496 38.05 -10.76 -11.78
C GLY A 496 37.97 -9.28 -12.12
N VAL A 497 36.88 -8.57 -11.78
CA VAL A 497 36.82 -7.10 -11.91
C VAL A 497 37.88 -6.50 -10.99
N ASN A 498 38.62 -5.48 -11.46
CA ASN A 498 39.59 -4.77 -10.63
C ASN A 498 38.92 -4.29 -9.32
N PRO A 499 39.40 -4.77 -8.14
CA PRO A 499 38.80 -4.43 -6.85
C PRO A 499 38.75 -2.92 -6.57
N GLU A 500 39.68 -2.11 -7.10
CA GLU A 500 39.68 -0.65 -6.92
C GLU A 500 38.49 0.05 -7.59
N LYS A 501 37.87 -0.63 -8.56
CA LYS A 501 36.65 -0.17 -9.24
C LYS A 501 35.38 -0.64 -8.54
N VAL A 502 35.44 -1.57 -7.60
CA VAL A 502 34.27 -2.12 -6.90
C VAL A 502 34.09 -1.42 -5.55
N ILE A 503 32.95 -0.77 -5.38
CA ILE A 503 32.58 -0.02 -4.18
C ILE A 503 31.38 -0.71 -3.52
N GLU A 504 31.65 -1.50 -2.48
CA GLU A 504 30.63 -2.20 -1.69
C GLU A 504 30.00 -1.24 -0.69
N ILE A 505 28.97 -0.51 -1.12
CA ILE A 505 28.43 0.62 -0.36
C ILE A 505 27.68 0.21 0.90
N HIS A 506 27.24 -1.05 0.98
CA HIS A 506 26.63 -1.66 2.16
C HIS A 506 27.62 -2.52 2.95
N GLY A 507 28.93 -2.36 2.71
CA GLY A 507 29.96 -3.16 3.35
C GLY A 507 30.08 -4.58 2.77
N THR A 508 30.65 -5.50 3.56
CA THR A 508 31.05 -6.82 3.05
C THR A 508 30.78 -7.95 4.04
N GLU A 509 30.33 -9.11 3.54
CA GLU A 509 30.15 -10.33 4.34
C GLU A 509 31.46 -11.07 4.59
N HIS A 510 32.56 -10.68 3.95
CA HIS A 510 33.87 -11.33 4.14
C HIS A 510 34.62 -10.84 5.38
N GLN A 511 34.08 -9.82 6.07
CA GLN A 511 34.67 -9.22 7.26
C GLN A 511 33.65 -9.10 8.38
N VAL A 512 34.15 -8.97 9.60
CA VAL A 512 33.37 -8.63 10.79
C VAL A 512 33.95 -7.39 11.45
N ARG A 513 33.10 -6.62 12.13
CA ARG A 513 33.48 -5.43 12.87
C ARG A 513 33.02 -5.54 14.32
N CYS A 514 33.89 -5.16 15.25
CA CYS A 514 33.48 -4.95 16.64
C CYS A 514 32.75 -3.62 16.79
N LEU A 515 31.57 -3.65 17.40
CA LEU A 515 30.75 -2.47 17.63
C LEU A 515 31.27 -1.58 18.77
N ASN A 516 32.23 -2.07 19.57
CA ASN A 516 32.81 -1.32 20.68
C ASN A 516 34.15 -0.67 20.31
N CYS A 517 35.13 -1.45 19.88
CA CYS A 517 36.47 -0.94 19.56
C CYS A 517 36.73 -0.69 18.06
N GLY A 518 35.78 -1.04 17.18
CA GLY A 518 35.92 -0.87 15.73
C GLY A 518 36.86 -1.86 15.04
N ALA A 519 37.48 -2.80 15.77
CA ALA A 519 38.39 -3.78 15.19
C ALA A 519 37.71 -4.58 14.06
N ILE A 520 38.43 -4.75 12.95
CA ILE A 520 37.98 -5.50 11.77
C ILE A 520 38.69 -6.86 11.77
N GLY A 521 37.92 -7.93 11.56
CA GLY A 521 38.44 -9.30 11.46
C GLY A 521 37.87 -10.03 10.24
N ASN A 522 38.42 -11.20 9.93
CA ASN A 522 37.92 -12.05 8.85
C ASN A 522 36.64 -12.77 9.29
N ARG A 523 35.60 -12.77 8.44
CA ARG A 523 34.33 -13.47 8.73
C ARG A 523 34.52 -14.96 8.94
N GLN A 524 35.49 -15.57 8.24
CA GLN A 524 35.78 -16.99 8.30
C GLN A 524 36.24 -17.44 9.70
N ASP A 525 36.99 -16.59 10.41
CA ASP A 525 37.49 -16.92 11.75
C ASP A 525 36.32 -17.09 12.74
N ILE A 526 35.24 -16.34 12.54
CA ILE A 526 34.04 -16.40 13.36
C ILE A 526 33.25 -17.70 13.16
N GLU A 527 33.36 -18.35 12.01
CA GLU A 527 32.68 -19.64 11.77
C GLU A 527 33.19 -20.74 12.72
N THR A 528 34.42 -20.60 13.25
CA THR A 528 34.99 -21.55 14.23
C THR A 528 34.35 -21.45 15.63
N MET A 529 33.67 -20.34 15.93
CA MET A 529 33.03 -20.10 17.23
C MET A 529 31.72 -20.88 17.40
N PHE A 530 30.97 -21.10 16.31
CA PHE A 530 29.65 -21.74 16.40
C PHE A 530 29.68 -23.22 16.85
N PRO A 531 30.62 -24.07 16.37
CA PRO A 531 30.76 -25.44 16.89
C PRO A 531 31.17 -25.49 18.36
N ALA A 532 31.82 -24.44 18.88
CA ALA A 532 32.21 -24.31 20.28
C ALA A 532 31.06 -23.82 21.19
N GLY A 533 29.84 -23.69 20.68
CA GLY A 533 28.66 -23.25 21.44
C GLY A 533 28.53 -21.72 21.58
N ILE A 534 29.36 -20.94 20.88
CA ILE A 534 29.30 -19.48 20.89
C ILE A 534 28.41 -19.03 19.73
N TYR A 535 27.15 -18.71 20.02
CA TYR A 535 26.16 -18.32 19.00
C TYR A 535 26.04 -16.81 18.78
N ILE A 536 26.61 -16.00 19.68
CA ILE A 536 26.75 -14.55 19.53
C ILE A 536 28.25 -14.23 19.59
N PRO A 537 28.91 -14.06 18.43
CA PRO A 537 30.33 -13.74 18.36
C PRO A 537 30.70 -12.45 19.09
N TYR A 538 31.84 -12.50 19.78
CA TYR A 538 32.41 -11.38 20.52
C TYR A 538 33.87 -11.15 20.11
N CYS A 539 34.34 -9.91 20.30
CA CYS A 539 35.69 -9.51 19.99
C CYS A 539 36.67 -10.04 21.04
N TYR A 540 37.76 -10.70 20.63
CA TYR A 540 38.79 -11.17 21.57
C TYR A 540 39.55 -10.03 22.29
N ALA A 541 39.60 -8.83 21.71
CA ALA A 541 40.33 -7.71 22.26
C ALA A 541 39.56 -6.96 23.36
N CYS A 542 38.25 -6.81 23.23
CA CYS A 542 37.45 -6.00 24.15
C CYS A 542 36.13 -6.64 24.59
N TYR A 543 35.87 -7.88 24.21
CA TYR A 543 34.63 -8.63 24.47
C TYR A 543 33.34 -7.97 23.96
N GLY A 544 33.46 -6.95 23.10
CA GLY A 544 32.32 -6.28 22.47
C GLY A 544 31.69 -7.15 21.38
N TRP A 545 30.40 -6.96 21.12
CA TRP A 545 29.69 -7.73 20.12
C TRP A 545 30.27 -7.49 18.71
N LEU A 546 30.40 -8.57 17.97
CA LEU A 546 30.73 -8.52 16.56
C LEU A 546 29.45 -8.47 15.72
N LYS A 547 29.57 -7.86 14.55
CA LYS A 547 28.60 -7.90 13.46
C LYS A 547 29.37 -8.14 12.16
N PRO A 548 28.81 -8.80 11.13
CA PRO A 548 29.35 -8.66 9.78
C PRO A 548 29.59 -7.18 9.46
N ALA A 549 30.66 -6.90 8.71
CA ALA A 549 31.05 -5.55 8.31
C ALA A 549 30.15 -4.99 7.20
N THR A 550 28.86 -5.37 7.23
CA THR A 550 27.78 -4.90 6.39
C THR A 550 27.02 -3.75 7.05
N VAL A 551 26.02 -3.19 6.39
CA VAL A 551 25.15 -2.14 6.94
C VAL A 551 23.77 -2.72 7.22
N LEU A 552 23.28 -2.58 8.46
CA LEU A 552 21.91 -2.97 8.84
C LEU A 552 20.89 -1.88 8.54
N MET A 553 19.61 -2.26 8.48
CA MET A 553 18.52 -1.29 8.40
C MET A 553 18.56 -0.35 9.62
N GLY A 554 18.58 0.97 9.37
CA GLY A 554 18.69 1.99 10.42
C GLY A 554 20.13 2.32 10.84
N GLU A 555 21.14 1.69 10.23
CA GLU A 555 22.56 2.09 10.33
C GLU A 555 22.87 3.14 9.25
N GLU A 556 23.64 4.18 9.58
CA GLU A 556 24.05 5.17 8.59
C GLU A 556 25.08 4.58 7.62
N LEU A 557 24.95 4.89 6.32
CA LEU A 557 26.01 4.60 5.35
C LEU A 557 27.23 5.48 5.63
N ASP A 558 28.41 4.96 5.29
CA ASP A 558 29.63 5.74 5.29
C ASP A 558 29.50 6.90 4.28
N LYS A 559 29.46 8.12 4.81
CA LYS A 559 29.22 9.34 4.02
C LYS A 559 30.35 9.59 3.03
N VAL A 560 31.60 9.37 3.44
CA VAL A 560 32.77 9.59 2.59
C VAL A 560 32.77 8.59 1.44
N LEU A 561 32.47 7.32 1.74
CA LEU A 561 32.35 6.28 0.72
C LEU A 561 31.20 6.59 -0.25
N PHE A 562 30.04 6.99 0.27
CA PHE A 562 28.87 7.33 -0.56
C PHE A 562 29.14 8.53 -1.47
N GLU A 563 29.75 9.61 -0.96
CA GLU A 563 30.11 10.78 -1.75
C GLU A 563 31.14 10.44 -2.83
N SER A 564 32.15 9.62 -2.50
CA SER A 564 33.14 9.12 -3.47
C SER A 564 32.48 8.28 -4.57
N ALA A 565 31.57 7.37 -4.19
CA ALA A 565 30.80 6.54 -5.11
C ALA A 565 29.93 7.39 -6.04
N LEU A 566 29.21 8.38 -5.47
CA LEU A 566 28.38 9.30 -6.23
C LEU A 566 29.21 10.14 -7.19
N SER A 567 30.35 10.70 -6.75
CA SER A 567 31.24 11.48 -7.61
C SER A 567 31.74 10.67 -8.80
N LYS A 568 32.12 9.41 -8.61
CA LYS A 568 32.54 8.52 -9.70
C LYS A 568 31.40 8.27 -10.68
N ILE A 569 30.19 7.98 -10.19
CA ILE A 569 28.99 7.82 -11.05
C ILE A 569 28.72 9.09 -11.86
N LEU A 570 28.75 10.26 -11.22
CA LEU A 570 28.44 11.53 -11.88
C LEU A 570 29.52 11.99 -12.88
N SER A 571 30.68 11.31 -12.91
CA SER A 571 31.75 11.54 -13.88
C SER A 571 31.72 10.57 -15.08
N SER A 572 30.71 9.69 -15.15
CA SER A 572 30.54 8.71 -16.21
C SER A 572 29.67 9.22 -17.36
N ASP A 573 29.82 8.61 -18.53
CA ASP A 573 29.07 8.92 -19.75
C ASP A 573 27.80 8.05 -19.87
N LEU A 574 27.70 7.00 -19.06
CA LEU A 574 26.58 6.07 -19.04
C LEU A 574 26.45 5.41 -17.67
N LEU A 575 25.25 5.43 -17.10
CA LEU A 575 24.93 4.68 -15.87
C LEU A 575 24.08 3.45 -16.20
N ILE A 576 24.60 2.26 -15.90
CA ILE A 576 23.86 1.00 -15.97
C ILE A 576 23.43 0.58 -14.56
N ILE A 577 22.13 0.54 -14.33
CA ILE A 577 21.55 0.09 -13.07
C ILE A 577 21.00 -1.31 -13.24
N MET A 578 21.40 -2.24 -12.39
CA MET A 578 21.04 -3.65 -12.53
C MET A 578 20.66 -4.33 -11.21
N GLY A 579 19.52 -5.01 -11.19
CA GLY A 579 19.14 -5.88 -10.07
C GLY A 579 18.79 -5.17 -8.76
N THR A 580 18.50 -3.87 -8.74
CA THR A 580 18.15 -3.11 -7.51
C THR A 580 16.72 -2.57 -7.53
N SER A 581 16.09 -2.40 -6.36
CA SER A 581 14.69 -1.93 -6.24
C SER A 581 14.60 -0.42 -6.27
N LEU A 582 15.71 0.26 -5.94
CA LEU A 582 15.80 1.72 -5.81
C LEU A 582 14.70 2.30 -4.91
N GLN A 583 14.50 1.66 -3.76
CA GLN A 583 13.47 2.07 -2.78
C GLN A 583 14.02 2.78 -1.55
N VAL A 584 15.29 2.56 -1.21
CA VAL A 584 15.89 3.03 0.04
C VAL A 584 16.97 4.08 -0.27
N ASP A 585 16.79 5.26 0.31
CA ASP A 585 17.79 6.33 0.27
C ASP A 585 19.00 6.01 1.17
N PRO A 586 20.19 6.53 0.84
CA PRO A 586 20.46 7.52 -0.21
C PRO A 586 20.73 6.92 -1.60
N VAL A 587 20.88 5.60 -1.74
CA VAL A 587 21.20 4.95 -3.03
C VAL A 587 20.09 5.14 -4.06
N ALA A 588 18.82 5.15 -3.62
CA ALA A 588 17.66 5.40 -4.49
C ALA A 588 17.65 6.80 -5.13
N SER A 589 18.41 7.77 -4.60
CA SER A 589 18.52 9.13 -5.14
C SER A 589 19.51 9.24 -6.32
N ILE A 590 20.46 8.31 -6.46
CA ILE A 590 21.53 8.35 -7.48
C ILE A 590 20.97 8.53 -8.91
N PRO A 591 19.91 7.81 -9.35
CA PRO A 591 19.36 7.96 -10.70
C PRO A 591 18.86 9.39 -10.98
N ALA A 592 18.22 10.03 -10.01
CA ALA A 592 17.75 11.40 -10.15
C ALA A 592 18.92 12.40 -10.27
N LEU A 593 20.01 12.16 -9.56
CA LEU A 593 21.22 12.98 -9.64
C LEU A 593 21.94 12.81 -10.98
N ALA A 594 22.08 11.56 -11.47
CA ALA A 594 22.66 11.26 -12.77
C ALA A 594 21.83 11.86 -13.92
N TRP A 595 20.49 11.73 -13.84
CA TRP A 595 19.58 12.30 -14.82
C TRP A 595 19.67 13.84 -14.89
N LYS A 596 19.76 14.51 -13.74
CA LYS A 596 19.98 15.97 -13.67
C LYS A 596 21.30 16.41 -14.31
N LYS A 597 22.32 15.55 -14.33
CA LYS A 597 23.60 15.79 -15.01
C LYS A 597 23.58 15.41 -16.50
N GLY A 598 22.45 14.93 -17.03
CA GLY A 598 22.29 14.54 -18.41
C GLY A 598 22.91 13.18 -18.76
N ILE A 599 23.31 12.39 -17.76
CA ILE A 599 23.91 11.07 -17.97
C ILE A 599 22.80 10.10 -18.42
N PRO A 600 22.93 9.45 -19.58
CA PRO A 600 22.00 8.40 -19.99
C PRO A 600 21.96 7.26 -18.98
N ILE A 601 20.76 6.77 -18.67
CA ILE A 601 20.55 5.70 -17.68
C ILE A 601 19.91 4.49 -18.37
N ILE A 602 20.48 3.31 -18.17
CA ILE A 602 19.90 2.01 -18.53
C ILE A 602 19.52 1.30 -17.24
N ILE A 603 18.28 0.81 -17.14
CA ILE A 603 17.85 -0.02 -16.00
C ILE A 603 17.52 -1.43 -16.51
N ILE A 604 18.17 -2.45 -15.95
CA ILE A 604 17.91 -3.87 -16.24
C ILE A 604 17.48 -4.55 -14.94
N ASN A 605 16.21 -4.94 -14.84
CA ASN A 605 15.68 -5.48 -13.59
C ASN A 605 14.51 -6.45 -13.82
N SER A 606 14.37 -7.42 -12.93
CA SER A 606 13.24 -8.38 -12.96
C SER A 606 11.91 -7.76 -12.55
N THR A 607 11.91 -6.57 -11.96
CA THR A 607 10.71 -5.81 -11.56
C THR A 607 10.90 -4.32 -11.87
N PRO A 608 9.83 -3.55 -12.12
CA PRO A 608 9.91 -2.10 -12.19
C PRO A 608 10.47 -1.48 -10.91
N THR A 609 11.07 -0.30 -11.05
CA THR A 609 11.55 0.54 -9.93
C THR A 609 10.85 1.90 -9.94
N PRO A 610 10.80 2.64 -8.82
CA PRO A 610 10.26 4.00 -8.80
C PRO A 610 10.95 4.95 -9.80
N GLN A 611 12.21 4.67 -10.14
CA GLN A 611 13.06 5.52 -10.98
C GLN A 611 13.03 5.16 -12.47
N ASN A 612 12.17 4.22 -12.89
CA ASN A 612 12.07 3.79 -14.30
C ASN A 612 11.82 4.95 -15.28
N HIS A 613 11.07 5.97 -14.87
CA HIS A 613 10.76 7.13 -15.71
C HIS A 613 11.97 8.00 -16.04
N LEU A 614 13.09 7.85 -15.33
CA LEU A 614 14.34 8.56 -15.57
C LEU A 614 15.26 7.84 -16.55
N SER A 615 14.98 6.57 -16.88
CA SER A 615 15.87 5.79 -17.73
C SER A 615 15.59 6.01 -19.21
N LYS A 616 16.66 6.03 -20.00
CA LYS A 616 16.60 6.04 -21.46
C LYS A 616 16.12 4.69 -21.99
N LEU A 617 16.51 3.61 -21.30
CA LEU A 617 16.02 2.25 -21.55
C LEU A 617 15.68 1.58 -20.22
N PHE A 618 14.55 0.88 -20.18
CA PHE A 618 14.22 -0.06 -19.12
C PHE A 618 14.01 -1.44 -19.71
N ILE A 619 14.81 -2.42 -19.27
CA ILE A 619 14.74 -3.81 -19.70
C ILE A 619 14.17 -4.65 -18.57
N HIS A 620 12.97 -5.19 -18.80
CA HIS A 620 12.28 -6.04 -17.84
C HIS A 620 12.75 -7.49 -17.98
N CYS A 621 13.88 -7.81 -17.35
CA CYS A 621 14.52 -9.13 -17.43
C CYS A 621 15.44 -9.38 -16.23
N PRO A 622 15.54 -10.63 -15.72
CA PRO A 622 16.64 -11.04 -14.88
C PRO A 622 17.99 -10.69 -15.51
N THR A 623 18.86 -10.10 -14.71
CA THR A 623 20.11 -9.48 -15.18
C THR A 623 21.01 -10.50 -15.86
N GLY A 624 21.22 -11.68 -15.28
CA GLY A 624 22.11 -12.71 -15.83
C GLY A 624 21.53 -13.33 -17.10
N LYS A 625 20.21 -13.47 -17.19
CA LYS A 625 19.56 -13.88 -18.44
C LYS A 625 19.74 -12.84 -19.55
N PHE A 626 19.65 -11.55 -19.24
CA PHE A 626 19.92 -10.47 -20.19
C PHE A 626 21.37 -10.51 -20.65
N PHE A 627 22.31 -10.43 -19.71
CA PHE A 627 23.73 -10.34 -20.00
C PHE A 627 24.29 -11.59 -20.68
N ARG A 628 23.72 -12.78 -20.44
CA ARG A 628 24.08 -13.98 -21.21
C ARG A 628 23.84 -13.81 -22.71
N LYS A 629 22.73 -13.18 -23.11
CA LYS A 629 22.45 -12.95 -24.53
C LYS A 629 23.26 -11.79 -25.08
N PHE A 630 23.41 -10.72 -24.29
CA PHE A 630 24.23 -9.57 -24.65
C PHE A 630 25.68 -10.00 -24.95
N LEU A 631 26.33 -10.73 -24.04
CA LEU A 631 27.70 -11.22 -24.21
C LEU A 631 27.85 -12.10 -25.46
N ARG A 632 26.93 -13.05 -25.68
CA ARG A 632 26.91 -13.87 -26.91
C ARG A 632 26.79 -13.06 -28.19
N GLN A 633 26.12 -11.91 -28.16
CA GLN A 633 26.00 -11.04 -29.32
C GLN A 633 27.28 -10.27 -29.58
N VAL A 634 27.91 -9.76 -28.52
CA VAL A 634 29.20 -9.06 -28.62
C VAL A 634 30.30 -10.01 -29.09
N GLU A 635 30.35 -11.24 -28.57
CA GLU A 635 31.32 -12.27 -28.98
C GLU A 635 31.21 -12.62 -30.45
N LYS A 636 30.01 -12.66 -31.03
CA LYS A 636 29.80 -12.95 -32.47
C LYS A 636 30.24 -11.83 -33.41
N ARG A 637 30.46 -10.63 -32.89
CA ARG A 637 30.92 -9.47 -33.69
C ARG A 637 32.45 -9.30 -33.66
N ARG A 638 33.14 -9.98 -32.75
CA ARG A 638 34.58 -10.14 -32.77
C ARG A 638 34.95 -11.31 -33.67
#